data_AF-A0A978V092-F1
#
_entry.id   AF-A0A978V092-F1
#
_cell.length_a   1.000
_cell.length_b   1.000
_cell.length_c   1.000
_cell.angle_alpha   90.00
_cell.angle_beta   90.00
_cell.angle_gamma   90.00
#
_symmetry.space_group_name_H-M   'P 1'
#
loop_
_entity.id
_entity.type
_entity.pdbx_description
1 polymer ?
#
loop_
_entity_poly.entity_id
_entity_poly.type
_entity_poly.pdbx_seq_one_letter_code
_entity_poly.pdbx_strand_id
1 'polypeptide(L)'
;MGSRILSSPAFFKSIILVLFCSLYWTNPEVEAAKHSGITRHYKFNIKLQNVTRLCQTKSIVTVNGKFPGPRIIAREGDRLLIKVVNQVQNNITLHWHGIRQLRSGWADGPAYITQCPIQTGQSYVYNYTITGQRGTLFWHAHISWLRATLYGPIVILPKKRVPYPFPQPFKEVLIIFGEWWKADTETVINQAMQTGSAPNVSDAYTINGLPGPLYNCSAKDTFKLKVKAGKTYLLRLINAALNDELFFSIANHTLTVVEADAVYVKPFKTQTVLITPGQTTNVLLRTKSKTPNATFLIAARPYVSGPAAFDNSTTTGLLEYEKTSVTSNNNKKLPLLKPVLPKLNDTSFSFKYNQKIRSLANSKFPANVPQTVDKNFFFTVGLGTTSCSQNQNCPGPNNTRLMASINNVSFVQPNIALLQAHFFKRSKGVFTTDFPTNPPFNFNYTGTPPNNTLVSNGTKVVVLPFNATVELVLQDTSIIGAESHPLHLHGFNFFVVGMGFGNFDPKQDPTKYNLFDPAERNTLGVPSGGWVALRGEVILSAGAIGSPQLLLLSGVGPVPHLSSLHIPVVYSNPDVGNFIADNPRNGINIVAPYALDGSNPQVVGVVGGAGDFNVIEGFSYISPFSFPQPFGLFPNSTSPLQLSVAAIVHKISGPQSTGSLRLLSSAEVKVSPAVRFNYFSEPVDLGRCVRGMRKIGDMLKTDSFEELKFEKLEGAEGFTFLGPSLPKNQSDDASIETFCRSTVTTYWHYHGGCLLGKVLDGDYRVKETNSLRVVDGSTFKASPGTNPQATLMMIGRYIGLKILQERRAAK
;
A
#
# COMPACT_ATOMS: atom_id res chain seq x y z
N MET A 1 -9.75 80.21 -16.36
CA MET A 1 -8.75 79.45 -17.13
C MET A 1 -8.81 78.02 -16.61
N GLY A 2 -9.43 77.01 -17.22
CA GLY A 2 -9.56 76.68 -18.63
C GLY A 2 -8.67 75.48 -18.93
N SER A 3 -9.18 74.24 -18.82
CA SER A 3 -8.83 73.14 -19.73
C SER A 3 -9.74 71.92 -19.51
N ARG A 4 -10.19 71.35 -20.63
CA ARG A 4 -11.08 70.19 -20.75
C ARG A 4 -10.29 68.89 -20.57
N ILE A 5 -10.83 67.92 -19.84
CA ILE A 5 -10.42 66.51 -19.96
C ILE A 5 -11.43 65.82 -20.89
N LEU A 6 -10.96 65.52 -22.11
CA LEU A 6 -11.65 64.73 -23.11
C LEU A 6 -11.62 63.25 -22.72
N SER A 7 -12.81 62.65 -22.70
CA SER A 7 -13.07 61.23 -22.70
C SER A 7 -12.63 60.60 -24.03
N SER A 8 -11.92 59.47 -23.98
CA SER A 8 -11.73 58.57 -25.12
C SER A 8 -12.15 57.14 -24.74
N PRO A 9 -13.03 56.47 -25.51
CA PRO A 9 -13.62 55.17 -25.16
C PRO A 9 -12.68 53.97 -25.41
N ALA A 10 -11.43 54.22 -25.82
CA ALA A 10 -10.45 53.16 -26.11
C ALA A 10 -9.77 52.59 -24.86
N PHE A 11 -9.70 53.36 -23.76
CA PHE A 11 -9.00 52.92 -22.54
C PHE A 11 -9.84 51.93 -21.70
N PHE A 12 -11.17 52.08 -21.73
CA PHE A 12 -12.08 51.22 -20.95
C PHE A 12 -12.28 49.82 -21.56
N LYS A 13 -12.13 49.65 -22.89
CA LYS A 13 -12.25 48.32 -23.52
C LYS A 13 -11.02 47.43 -23.27
N SER A 14 -9.83 48.01 -23.14
CA SER A 14 -8.61 47.24 -22.83
C SER A 14 -8.57 46.78 -21.37
N ILE A 15 -9.11 47.58 -20.43
CA ILE A 15 -9.14 47.21 -19.01
C ILE A 15 -10.18 46.12 -18.72
N ILE A 16 -11.33 46.12 -19.39
CA ILE A 16 -12.36 45.08 -19.21
C ILE A 16 -11.91 43.74 -19.84
N LEU A 17 -11.16 43.74 -20.94
CA LEU A 17 -10.62 42.50 -21.54
C LEU A 17 -9.50 41.88 -20.69
N VAL A 18 -8.66 42.71 -20.04
CA VAL A 18 -7.62 42.23 -19.11
C VAL A 18 -8.22 41.74 -17.80
N LEU A 19 -9.29 42.34 -17.30
CA LEU A 19 -10.01 41.88 -16.10
C LEU A 19 -10.80 40.58 -16.35
N PHE A 20 -11.36 40.36 -17.55
CA PHE A 20 -11.99 39.09 -17.89
C PHE A 20 -10.98 37.98 -18.18
N CYS A 21 -9.77 38.29 -18.67
CA CYS A 21 -8.71 37.28 -18.82
C CYS A 21 -7.97 36.95 -17.51
N SER A 22 -7.91 37.86 -16.53
CA SER A 22 -7.27 37.59 -15.23
C SER A 22 -8.18 36.83 -14.25
N LEU A 23 -9.50 36.93 -14.38
CA LEU A 23 -10.46 36.15 -13.59
C LEU A 23 -10.56 34.66 -14.00
N TYR A 24 -9.95 34.25 -15.13
CA TYR A 24 -9.84 32.84 -15.53
C TYR A 24 -8.52 32.16 -15.14
N TRP A 25 -7.61 32.84 -14.42
CA TRP A 25 -6.29 32.26 -14.09
C TRP A 25 -5.83 32.26 -12.64
N THR A 26 -6.68 32.59 -11.67
CA THR A 26 -6.32 32.46 -10.25
C THR A 26 -7.44 31.81 -9.44
N ASN A 27 -7.51 30.48 -9.55
CA ASN A 27 -8.09 29.62 -8.51
C ASN A 27 -7.39 28.24 -8.51
N PRO A 28 -6.14 28.14 -7.99
CA PRO A 28 -5.48 26.84 -7.80
C PRO A 28 -6.21 25.97 -6.76
N GLU A 29 -6.98 26.58 -5.87
CA GLU A 29 -7.68 25.89 -4.77
C GLU A 29 -8.88 25.04 -5.24
N VAL A 30 -9.52 25.40 -6.36
CA VAL A 30 -10.61 24.58 -6.94
C VAL A 30 -10.07 23.42 -7.80
N GLU A 31 -8.81 23.47 -8.24
CA GLU A 31 -8.16 22.36 -8.94
C GLU A 31 -7.41 21.39 -8.02
N ALA A 32 -6.89 21.89 -6.89
CA ALA A 32 -6.28 21.08 -5.85
C ALA A 32 -7.31 20.22 -5.07
N ALA A 33 -8.54 20.71 -4.89
CA ALA A 33 -9.63 19.92 -4.30
C ALA A 33 -10.15 18.79 -5.21
N LYS A 34 -9.79 18.76 -6.50
CA LYS A 34 -10.28 17.76 -7.48
C LYS A 34 -9.42 16.50 -7.64
N HIS A 35 -8.32 16.38 -6.89
CA HIS A 35 -7.38 15.25 -6.99
C HIS A 35 -7.36 14.31 -5.78
N SER A 36 -8.27 14.45 -4.82
CA SER A 36 -8.48 13.45 -3.76
C SER A 36 -9.15 12.20 -4.35
N GLY A 37 -8.59 11.02 -4.09
CA GLY A 37 -9.28 9.77 -4.40
C GLY A 37 -10.59 9.70 -3.63
N ILE A 38 -11.60 9.05 -4.22
CA ILE A 38 -12.92 8.94 -3.57
C ILE A 38 -12.96 7.70 -2.68
N THR A 39 -13.83 7.71 -1.66
CA THR A 39 -14.14 6.49 -0.91
C THR A 39 -15.18 5.68 -1.66
N ARG A 40 -14.86 4.43 -1.99
CA ARG A 40 -15.76 3.47 -2.63
C ARG A 40 -16.24 2.44 -1.63
N HIS A 41 -17.54 2.21 -1.62
CA HIS A 41 -18.17 1.25 -0.72
C HIS A 41 -18.64 0.02 -1.50
N TYR A 42 -18.31 -1.15 -0.98
CA TYR A 42 -18.79 -2.43 -1.49
C TYR A 42 -19.34 -3.26 -0.34
N LYS A 43 -20.40 -4.03 -0.61
CA LYS A 43 -20.95 -5.02 0.31
C LYS A 43 -20.92 -6.40 -0.34
N PHE A 44 -20.18 -7.31 0.27
CA PHE A 44 -19.99 -8.68 -0.19
C PHE A 44 -20.71 -9.59 0.80
N ASN A 45 -21.88 -10.12 0.41
CA ASN A 45 -22.57 -11.15 1.18
C ASN A 45 -22.08 -12.50 0.67
N ILE A 46 -21.39 -13.24 1.53
CA ILE A 46 -20.91 -14.58 1.22
C ILE A 46 -22.07 -15.54 1.43
N LYS A 47 -22.53 -16.17 0.36
CA LYS A 47 -23.68 -17.06 0.39
C LYS A 47 -23.50 -18.24 -0.56
N LEU A 48 -24.21 -19.32 -0.27
CA LEU A 48 -24.32 -20.46 -1.15
C LEU A 48 -25.17 -20.13 -2.38
N GLN A 49 -24.78 -20.69 -3.52
CA GLN A 49 -25.52 -20.57 -4.78
C GLN A 49 -25.40 -21.87 -5.57
N ASN A 50 -26.52 -22.40 -6.06
CA ASN A 50 -26.51 -23.55 -6.96
C ASN A 50 -26.00 -23.10 -8.34
N VAL A 51 -24.98 -23.81 -8.84
CA VAL A 51 -24.37 -23.58 -10.15
C VAL A 51 -24.24 -24.91 -10.88
N THR A 52 -24.66 -24.91 -12.14
CA THR A 52 -24.60 -26.08 -13.01
C THR A 52 -23.45 -25.96 -14.01
N ARG A 53 -22.56 -26.95 -14.05
CA ARG A 53 -21.53 -27.12 -15.09
C ARG A 53 -21.34 -28.60 -15.36
N LEU A 54 -20.94 -28.97 -16.57
CA LEU A 54 -20.65 -30.37 -16.93
C LEU A 54 -21.82 -31.33 -16.61
N CYS A 55 -23.05 -30.86 -16.86
CA CYS A 55 -24.32 -31.55 -16.58
C CYS A 55 -24.63 -31.79 -15.09
N GLN A 56 -23.85 -31.20 -14.16
CA GLN A 56 -24.02 -31.41 -12.72
C GLN A 56 -24.19 -30.10 -11.99
N THR A 57 -25.12 -30.09 -11.04
CA THR A 57 -25.41 -28.94 -10.17
C THR A 57 -24.82 -29.20 -8.80
N LYS A 58 -24.02 -28.26 -8.31
CA LYS A 58 -23.59 -28.22 -6.91
C LYS A 58 -23.80 -26.84 -6.31
N SER A 59 -23.93 -26.80 -5.00
CA SER A 59 -23.95 -25.55 -4.25
C SER A 59 -22.51 -25.08 -4.03
N ILE A 60 -22.20 -23.84 -4.36
CA ILE A 60 -20.87 -23.25 -4.21
C ILE A 60 -20.93 -21.96 -3.40
N VAL A 61 -19.83 -21.61 -2.74
CA VAL A 61 -19.70 -20.34 -2.01
C VAL A 61 -19.46 -19.21 -3.01
N THR A 62 -20.25 -18.14 -2.92
CA THR A 62 -20.18 -17.00 -3.84
C THR A 62 -20.22 -15.67 -3.10
N VAL A 63 -19.80 -14.61 -3.78
CA VAL A 63 -20.12 -13.23 -3.37
C VAL A 63 -21.40 -12.81 -4.07
N ASN A 64 -22.42 -12.43 -3.29
CA ASN A 64 -23.69 -11.89 -3.79
C ASN A 64 -24.40 -12.81 -4.82
N GLY A 65 -24.18 -14.14 -4.76
CA GLY A 65 -24.80 -15.09 -5.69
C GLY A 65 -24.18 -15.12 -7.08
N LYS A 66 -22.96 -14.58 -7.25
CA LYS A 66 -22.28 -14.48 -8.55
C LYS A 66 -21.01 -15.34 -8.58
N PHE A 67 -20.84 -16.05 -9.69
CA PHE A 67 -19.64 -16.82 -10.01
C PHE A 67 -19.25 -16.61 -11.50
N PRO A 68 -18.04 -16.10 -11.81
CA PRO A 68 -17.11 -15.45 -10.87
C PRO A 68 -17.75 -14.28 -10.12
N GLY A 69 -17.14 -13.88 -9.02
CA GLY A 69 -17.64 -12.81 -8.16
C GLY A 69 -17.65 -11.43 -8.83
N PRO A 70 -18.31 -10.44 -8.20
CA PRO A 70 -18.43 -9.10 -8.75
C PRO A 70 -17.07 -8.40 -8.91
N ARG A 71 -16.96 -7.59 -9.96
CA ARG A 71 -15.79 -6.72 -10.18
C ARG A 71 -15.75 -5.56 -9.20
N ILE A 72 -14.57 -5.26 -8.69
CA ILE A 72 -14.25 -3.99 -8.03
C ILE A 72 -13.67 -3.05 -9.08
N ILE A 73 -14.13 -1.80 -9.10
CA ILE A 73 -13.59 -0.76 -9.97
C ILE A 73 -13.15 0.40 -9.08
N ALA A 74 -11.87 0.70 -9.11
CA ALA A 74 -11.28 1.83 -8.42
C ALA A 74 -10.40 2.64 -9.38
N ARG A 75 -10.01 3.84 -8.97
CA ARG A 75 -8.90 4.60 -9.55
C ARG A 75 -7.73 4.59 -8.57
N GLU A 76 -6.52 4.77 -9.09
CA GLU A 76 -5.35 5.05 -8.25
C GLU A 76 -5.65 6.23 -7.30
N GLY A 77 -5.43 6.04 -6.00
CA GLY A 77 -5.73 6.99 -4.94
C GLY A 77 -7.06 6.78 -4.23
N ASP A 78 -7.98 6.00 -4.80
CA ASP A 78 -9.28 5.73 -4.15
C ASP A 78 -9.10 4.89 -2.87
N ARG A 79 -9.95 5.19 -1.88
CA ARG A 79 -10.08 4.41 -0.64
C ARG A 79 -11.20 3.38 -0.81
N LEU A 80 -10.97 2.14 -0.46
CA LEU A 80 -11.96 1.07 -0.55
C LEU A 80 -12.43 0.68 0.84
N LEU A 81 -13.74 0.67 1.03
CA LEU A 81 -14.44 0.13 2.20
C LEU A 81 -15.29 -1.04 1.76
N ILE A 82 -14.85 -2.26 2.06
CA ILE A 82 -15.49 -3.49 1.61
C ILE A 82 -16.00 -4.25 2.83
N LYS A 83 -17.31 -4.18 3.07
CA LYS A 83 -17.97 -4.94 4.13
C LYS A 83 -18.27 -6.35 3.65
N VAL A 84 -17.59 -7.34 4.22
CA VAL A 84 -17.81 -8.76 3.97
C VAL A 84 -18.70 -9.30 5.08
N VAL A 85 -19.82 -9.93 4.72
CA VAL A 85 -20.76 -10.55 5.65
C VAL A 85 -20.80 -12.05 5.35
N ASN A 86 -20.39 -12.88 6.30
CA ASN A 86 -20.38 -14.32 6.12
C ASN A 86 -21.75 -14.92 6.47
N GLN A 87 -22.45 -15.49 5.49
CA GLN A 87 -23.74 -16.16 5.67
C GLN A 87 -23.67 -17.67 5.41
N VAL A 88 -22.46 -18.21 5.21
CA VAL A 88 -22.24 -19.66 5.01
C VAL A 88 -21.59 -20.26 6.26
N GLN A 89 -21.63 -21.59 6.37
CA GLN A 89 -21.05 -22.32 7.51
C GLN A 89 -19.52 -22.32 7.51
N ASN A 90 -18.89 -22.19 6.34
CA ASN A 90 -17.45 -22.12 6.23
C ASN A 90 -16.92 -20.82 6.86
N ASN A 91 -15.77 -20.92 7.53
CA ASN A 91 -14.97 -19.76 7.89
C ASN A 91 -14.44 -19.06 6.62
N ILE A 92 -14.54 -17.73 6.56
CA ILE A 92 -14.17 -16.97 5.36
C ILE A 92 -13.13 -15.91 5.67
N THR A 93 -12.16 -15.76 4.78
CA THR A 93 -11.37 -14.54 4.62
C THR A 93 -11.26 -14.20 3.14
N LEU A 94 -11.10 -12.92 2.81
CA LEU A 94 -10.83 -12.47 1.45
C LEU A 94 -9.50 -11.72 1.40
N HIS A 95 -8.71 -12.01 0.39
CA HIS A 95 -7.47 -11.33 0.05
C HIS A 95 -7.62 -10.50 -1.22
N TRP A 96 -6.92 -9.38 -1.26
CA TRP A 96 -6.91 -8.42 -2.36
C TRP A 96 -5.59 -8.58 -3.13
N HIS A 97 -5.48 -9.65 -3.91
CA HIS A 97 -4.25 -10.09 -4.57
C HIS A 97 -3.50 -8.95 -5.26
N GLY A 98 -2.25 -8.77 -4.85
CA GLY A 98 -1.35 -7.75 -5.37
C GLY A 98 -1.57 -6.34 -4.84
N ILE A 99 -2.61 -6.06 -4.04
CA ILE A 99 -2.72 -4.76 -3.34
C ILE A 99 -1.62 -4.68 -2.29
N ARG A 100 -0.85 -3.58 -2.31
CA ARG A 100 0.34 -3.42 -1.44
C ARG A 100 0.04 -3.28 0.06
N GLN A 101 -1.22 -3.05 0.43
CA GLN A 101 -1.65 -2.89 1.83
C GLN A 101 -0.73 -1.97 2.67
N LEU A 102 -0.34 -0.83 2.10
CA LEU A 102 0.61 0.08 2.73
C LEU A 102 0.05 0.56 4.08
N ARG A 103 0.64 0.05 5.17
CA ARG A 103 0.21 0.28 6.56
C ARG A 103 -1.22 -0.19 6.86
N SER A 104 -1.76 -1.12 6.08
CA SER A 104 -3.09 -1.69 6.25
C SER A 104 -3.08 -3.22 6.24
N GLY A 105 -1.99 -3.84 6.72
CA GLY A 105 -1.79 -5.30 6.71
C GLY A 105 -2.90 -6.10 7.40
N TRP A 106 -3.65 -5.52 8.35
CA TRP A 106 -4.83 -6.15 8.93
C TRP A 106 -5.97 -6.39 7.91
N ALA A 107 -6.00 -5.61 6.83
CA ALA A 107 -6.95 -5.76 5.73
C ALA A 107 -6.39 -6.62 4.58
N ASP A 108 -5.27 -7.33 4.77
CA ASP A 108 -4.67 -8.13 3.72
C ASP A 108 -5.47 -9.40 3.42
N GLY A 109 -5.99 -10.10 4.43
CA GLY A 109 -6.87 -11.25 4.25
C GLY A 109 -6.37 -12.66 4.61
N PRO A 110 -5.08 -13.03 4.51
CA PRO A 110 -4.68 -14.43 4.71
C PRO A 110 -4.99 -14.92 6.12
N ALA A 111 -5.79 -15.98 6.21
CA ALA A 111 -6.26 -16.52 7.47
C ALA A 111 -5.09 -17.00 8.34
N TYR A 112 -5.11 -16.62 9.62
CA TYR A 112 -4.07 -16.92 10.60
C TYR A 112 -2.67 -16.37 10.27
N ILE A 113 -2.55 -15.55 9.23
CA ILE A 113 -1.38 -14.72 8.97
C ILE A 113 -1.68 -13.29 9.43
N THR A 114 -2.66 -12.62 8.83
CA THR A 114 -3.00 -11.24 9.18
C THR A 114 -4.27 -11.09 10.02
N GLN A 115 -5.17 -12.08 9.96
CA GLN A 115 -6.43 -12.04 10.69
C GLN A 115 -6.95 -13.45 11.02
N CYS A 116 -7.81 -13.55 12.03
CA CYS A 116 -8.66 -14.73 12.20
C CYS A 116 -9.80 -14.72 11.15
N PRO A 117 -10.38 -15.89 10.82
CA PRO A 117 -11.46 -15.97 9.85
C PRO A 117 -12.75 -15.28 10.32
N ILE A 118 -13.52 -14.76 9.36
CA ILE A 118 -14.87 -14.25 9.56
C ILE A 118 -15.78 -15.46 9.72
N GLN A 119 -16.27 -15.69 10.93
CA GLN A 119 -17.17 -16.81 11.26
C GLN A 119 -18.58 -16.59 10.71
N THR A 120 -19.37 -17.66 10.66
CA THR A 120 -20.78 -17.63 10.27
C THR A 120 -21.56 -16.54 11.01
N GLY A 121 -22.34 -15.73 10.28
CA GLY A 121 -23.12 -14.62 10.84
C GLY A 121 -22.33 -13.36 11.15
N GLN A 122 -21.00 -13.40 11.12
CA GLN A 122 -20.14 -12.25 11.41
C GLN A 122 -19.85 -11.41 10.16
N SER A 123 -19.32 -10.20 10.39
CA SER A 123 -18.87 -9.33 9.31
C SER A 123 -17.56 -8.64 9.62
N TYR A 124 -16.80 -8.31 8.58
CA TYR A 124 -15.55 -7.57 8.67
C TYR A 124 -15.49 -6.50 7.58
N VAL A 125 -14.90 -5.35 7.89
CA VAL A 125 -14.74 -4.25 6.93
C VAL A 125 -13.26 -4.12 6.58
N TYR A 126 -12.94 -4.45 5.33
CA TYR A 126 -11.63 -4.19 4.76
C TYR A 126 -11.54 -2.72 4.36
N ASN A 127 -10.54 -2.01 4.90
CA ASN A 127 -10.34 -0.57 4.71
C ASN A 127 -8.89 -0.29 4.31
N TYR A 128 -8.68 0.09 3.06
CA TYR A 128 -7.36 0.40 2.51
C TYR A 128 -7.44 1.39 1.35
N THR A 129 -6.32 2.01 1.01
CA THR A 129 -6.20 2.97 -0.10
C THR A 129 -5.27 2.42 -1.17
N ILE A 130 -5.69 2.49 -2.43
CA ILE A 130 -4.87 2.04 -3.56
C ILE A 130 -3.82 3.10 -3.88
N THR A 131 -2.54 2.77 -3.69
CA THR A 131 -1.43 3.72 -3.86
C THR A 131 -0.42 3.24 -4.88
N GLY A 132 -0.19 4.04 -5.92
CA GLY A 132 0.84 3.77 -6.93
C GLY A 132 0.49 2.69 -7.96
N GLN A 133 -0.62 1.97 -7.79
CA GLN A 133 -1.03 0.86 -8.66
C GLN A 133 -2.08 1.30 -9.68
N ARG A 134 -2.03 0.72 -10.88
CA ARG A 134 -3.01 0.94 -11.95
C ARG A 134 -3.00 -0.25 -12.89
N GLY A 135 -4.17 -0.74 -13.27
CA GLY A 135 -4.28 -1.90 -14.12
C GLY A 135 -5.29 -2.93 -13.65
N THR A 136 -4.91 -4.19 -13.74
CA THR A 136 -5.73 -5.33 -13.34
C THR A 136 -5.08 -6.06 -12.17
N LEU A 137 -5.90 -6.40 -11.19
CA LEU A 137 -5.62 -7.31 -10.08
C LEU A 137 -6.88 -8.16 -9.88
N PHE A 138 -6.93 -8.95 -8.81
CA PHE A 138 -8.13 -9.71 -8.46
C PHE A 138 -8.21 -9.90 -6.94
N TRP A 139 -9.37 -10.29 -6.45
CA TRP A 139 -9.58 -10.70 -5.07
C TRP A 139 -9.98 -12.17 -5.05
N HIS A 140 -9.66 -12.86 -3.97
CA HIS A 140 -10.05 -14.25 -3.78
C HIS A 140 -10.12 -14.63 -2.31
N ALA A 141 -10.79 -15.74 -1.99
CA ALA A 141 -10.76 -16.30 -0.64
C ALA A 141 -9.34 -16.71 -0.25
N HIS A 142 -8.95 -16.48 0.99
CA HIS A 142 -7.59 -16.80 1.47
C HIS A 142 -7.63 -17.66 2.74
N ILE A 143 -8.42 -18.72 2.62
CA ILE A 143 -8.58 -19.81 3.57
C ILE A 143 -9.05 -21.05 2.81
N SER A 144 -8.39 -22.20 3.04
CA SER A 144 -8.69 -23.47 2.36
C SER A 144 -8.70 -23.36 0.83
N TRP A 145 -9.48 -24.21 0.15
CA TRP A 145 -9.64 -24.25 -1.30
C TRP A 145 -10.86 -23.45 -1.79
N LEU A 146 -11.46 -22.63 -0.94
CA LEU A 146 -12.63 -21.80 -1.27
C LEU A 146 -12.40 -20.86 -2.45
N ARG A 147 -11.14 -20.47 -2.73
CA ARG A 147 -10.80 -19.65 -3.91
C ARG A 147 -11.06 -20.34 -5.25
N ALA A 148 -11.42 -21.63 -5.26
CA ALA A 148 -11.89 -22.31 -6.47
C ALA A 148 -13.20 -21.73 -7.02
N THR A 149 -13.98 -21.08 -6.16
CA THR A 149 -15.27 -20.46 -6.56
C THR A 149 -15.42 -19.03 -6.05
N LEU A 150 -14.70 -18.67 -4.98
CA LEU A 150 -14.81 -17.37 -4.32
C LEU A 150 -13.67 -16.44 -4.75
N TYR A 151 -13.78 -15.90 -5.96
CA TYR A 151 -12.83 -14.92 -6.54
C TYR A 151 -13.52 -13.94 -7.49
N GLY A 152 -12.88 -12.81 -7.78
CA GLY A 152 -13.37 -11.84 -8.76
C GLY A 152 -12.35 -10.73 -9.06
N PRO A 153 -12.58 -9.93 -10.10
CA PRO A 153 -11.56 -9.02 -10.61
C PRO A 153 -11.52 -7.68 -9.87
N ILE A 154 -10.34 -7.06 -9.82
CA ILE A 154 -10.12 -5.68 -9.39
C ILE A 154 -9.57 -4.89 -10.59
N VAL A 155 -10.27 -3.86 -11.01
CA VAL A 155 -9.84 -2.94 -12.07
C VAL A 155 -9.45 -1.62 -11.45
N ILE A 156 -8.19 -1.24 -11.60
CA ILE A 156 -7.63 0.01 -11.10
C ILE A 156 -7.37 0.93 -12.29
N LEU A 157 -8.29 1.83 -12.55
CA LEU A 157 -8.15 2.82 -13.60
C LEU A 157 -7.05 3.84 -13.25
N PRO A 158 -6.41 4.48 -14.24
CA PRO A 158 -5.54 5.62 -13.99
C PRO A 158 -6.26 6.72 -13.19
N LYS A 159 -5.51 7.64 -12.58
CA LYS A 159 -6.10 8.86 -11.99
C LYS A 159 -6.99 9.57 -13.01
N LYS A 160 -8.00 10.30 -12.53
CA LYS A 160 -8.91 11.05 -13.40
C LYS A 160 -8.07 11.99 -14.30
N ARG A 161 -8.40 12.05 -15.60
CA ARG A 161 -7.66 12.82 -16.62
C ARG A 161 -6.23 12.35 -16.94
N VAL A 162 -5.76 11.25 -16.35
CA VAL A 162 -4.48 10.62 -16.76
C VAL A 162 -4.77 9.53 -17.79
N PRO A 163 -4.27 9.64 -19.03
CA PRO A 163 -4.46 8.60 -20.04
C PRO A 163 -3.56 7.38 -19.79
N TYR A 164 -3.91 6.25 -20.41
CA TYR A 164 -3.02 5.12 -20.57
C TYR A 164 -1.72 5.52 -21.31
N PRO A 165 -0.61 4.80 -21.13
CA PRO A 165 0.63 4.99 -21.91
C PRO A 165 0.54 4.44 -23.34
N PHE A 166 -0.61 3.91 -23.73
CA PHE A 166 -0.95 3.41 -25.05
C PHE A 166 -2.30 4.01 -25.49
N PRO A 167 -2.63 3.98 -26.79
CA PRO A 167 -3.88 4.53 -27.30
C PRO A 167 -5.09 3.97 -26.55
N GLN A 168 -6.04 4.84 -26.21
CA GLN A 168 -7.26 4.48 -25.48
C GLN A 168 -7.97 3.31 -26.21
N PRO A 169 -8.19 2.17 -25.55
CA PRO A 169 -8.89 1.05 -26.16
C PRO A 169 -10.37 1.40 -26.39
N PHE A 170 -10.96 0.81 -27.43
CA PHE A 170 -12.38 0.94 -27.74
C PHE A 170 -13.27 0.39 -26.62
N LYS A 171 -12.90 -0.78 -26.07
CA LYS A 171 -13.54 -1.41 -24.91
C LYS A 171 -12.51 -2.21 -24.12
N GLU A 172 -12.81 -2.42 -22.85
CA GLU A 172 -12.05 -3.29 -21.95
C GLU A 172 -12.89 -4.53 -21.61
N VAL A 173 -12.27 -5.70 -21.64
CA VAL A 173 -12.95 -6.99 -21.43
C VAL A 173 -12.17 -7.81 -20.42
N LEU A 174 -12.87 -8.36 -19.42
CA LEU A 174 -12.28 -9.25 -18.42
C LEU A 174 -12.29 -10.69 -18.95
N ILE A 175 -11.16 -11.37 -18.80
CA ILE A 175 -11.01 -12.80 -19.09
C ILE A 175 -10.34 -13.43 -17.87
N ILE A 176 -11.14 -14.15 -17.08
CA ILE A 176 -10.69 -14.78 -15.84
C ILE A 176 -10.61 -16.28 -16.08
N PHE A 177 -9.42 -16.84 -15.95
CA PHE A 177 -9.23 -18.28 -15.97
C PHE A 177 -9.45 -18.84 -14.57
N GLY A 178 -10.02 -20.03 -14.50
CA GLY A 178 -10.23 -20.76 -13.26
C GLY A 178 -10.45 -22.24 -13.54
N GLU A 179 -10.70 -23.00 -12.49
CA GLU A 179 -10.93 -24.44 -12.57
C GLU A 179 -12.28 -24.82 -11.96
N TRP A 180 -12.80 -25.96 -12.38
CA TRP A 180 -14.06 -26.51 -11.91
C TRP A 180 -13.92 -27.98 -11.54
N TRP A 181 -14.33 -28.32 -10.32
CA TRP A 181 -14.55 -29.69 -9.88
C TRP A 181 -16.05 -29.97 -9.82
N LYS A 182 -16.47 -31.17 -10.20
CA LYS A 182 -17.81 -31.69 -9.93
C LYS A 182 -18.02 -31.96 -8.45
N ALA A 183 -16.99 -32.49 -7.77
CA ALA A 183 -16.98 -32.66 -6.33
C ALA A 183 -16.92 -31.31 -5.59
N ASP A 184 -17.32 -31.30 -4.31
CA ASP A 184 -17.05 -30.18 -3.42
C ASP A 184 -15.53 -30.05 -3.21
N THR A 185 -14.99 -28.86 -3.45
CA THR A 185 -13.55 -28.59 -3.34
C THR A 185 -13.05 -28.70 -1.91
N GLU A 186 -13.91 -28.43 -0.91
CA GLU A 186 -13.54 -28.66 0.49
C GLU A 186 -13.41 -30.16 0.79
N THR A 187 -14.26 -31.02 0.21
CA THR A 187 -14.09 -32.47 0.31
C THR A 187 -12.80 -32.94 -0.37
N VAL A 188 -12.46 -32.40 -1.54
CA VAL A 188 -11.23 -32.75 -2.28
C VAL A 188 -9.98 -32.43 -1.46
N ILE A 189 -9.88 -31.23 -0.89
CA ILE A 189 -8.71 -30.87 -0.07
C ILE A 189 -8.68 -31.63 1.26
N ASN A 190 -9.84 -31.85 1.90
CA ASN A 190 -9.89 -32.60 3.16
C ASN A 190 -9.46 -34.05 2.96
N GLN A 191 -9.85 -34.69 1.86
CA GLN A 191 -9.38 -36.02 1.51
C GLN A 191 -7.86 -36.04 1.30
N ALA A 192 -7.31 -35.10 0.52
CA ALA A 192 -5.87 -35.01 0.27
C ALA A 192 -5.07 -34.82 1.58
N MET A 193 -5.57 -33.96 2.48
CA MET A 193 -4.96 -33.76 3.79
C MET A 193 -5.04 -35.02 4.67
N GLN A 194 -6.13 -35.78 4.61
CA GLN A 194 -6.28 -37.02 5.38
C GLN A 194 -5.37 -38.14 4.87
N THR A 195 -5.27 -38.32 3.55
CA THR A 195 -4.46 -39.38 2.93
C THR A 195 -2.98 -39.02 2.81
N GLY A 196 -2.64 -37.73 2.82
CA GLY A 196 -1.30 -37.24 2.49
C GLY A 196 -0.96 -37.36 1.00
N SER A 197 -1.97 -37.45 0.13
CA SER A 197 -1.81 -37.50 -1.33
C SER A 197 -1.92 -36.11 -1.97
N ALA A 198 -1.59 -36.02 -3.25
CA ALA A 198 -2.00 -34.88 -4.05
C ALA A 198 -3.55 -34.81 -4.11
N PRO A 199 -4.14 -33.60 -4.19
CA PRO A 199 -5.57 -33.45 -4.44
C PRO A 199 -5.97 -33.97 -5.82
N ASN A 200 -7.23 -34.39 -5.97
CA ASN A 200 -7.77 -34.77 -7.27
C ASN A 200 -7.76 -33.57 -8.23
N VAL A 201 -7.38 -33.83 -9.49
CA VAL A 201 -7.35 -32.84 -10.58
C VAL A 201 -8.75 -32.29 -10.87
N SER A 202 -8.81 -31.10 -11.46
CA SER A 202 -10.08 -30.49 -11.87
C SER A 202 -10.74 -31.26 -13.03
N ASP A 203 -12.07 -31.12 -13.14
CA ASP A 203 -12.85 -31.71 -14.25
C ASP A 203 -12.84 -30.81 -15.50
N ALA A 204 -12.52 -29.52 -15.33
CA ALA A 204 -12.42 -28.55 -16.42
C ALA A 204 -11.72 -27.27 -15.99
N TYR A 205 -10.88 -26.73 -16.88
CA TYR A 205 -10.60 -25.30 -16.92
C TYR A 205 -11.81 -24.49 -17.41
N THR A 206 -11.83 -23.20 -17.06
CA THR A 206 -12.91 -22.29 -17.41
C THR A 206 -12.40 -20.92 -17.86
N ILE A 207 -13.16 -20.27 -18.74
CA ILE A 207 -13.04 -18.83 -19.07
C ILE A 207 -14.27 -18.13 -18.52
N ASN A 208 -14.08 -17.18 -17.60
CA ASN A 208 -15.15 -16.49 -16.87
C ASN A 208 -16.15 -17.46 -16.24
N GLY A 209 -15.65 -18.57 -15.67
CA GLY A 209 -16.46 -19.62 -15.04
C GLY A 209 -17.22 -20.52 -16.01
N LEU A 210 -16.89 -20.51 -17.30
CA LEU A 210 -17.52 -21.30 -18.36
C LEU A 210 -16.49 -22.24 -19.03
N PRO A 211 -16.69 -23.58 -19.04
CA PRO A 211 -15.72 -24.52 -19.62
C PRO A 211 -15.52 -24.37 -21.13
N GLY A 212 -16.59 -24.09 -21.87
CA GLY A 212 -16.57 -23.98 -23.32
C GLY A 212 -17.02 -25.25 -24.05
N PRO A 213 -17.11 -25.22 -25.38
CA PRO A 213 -17.79 -26.24 -26.18
C PRO A 213 -17.06 -27.59 -26.27
N LEU A 214 -15.81 -27.67 -25.82
CA LEU A 214 -15.05 -28.93 -25.82
C LEU A 214 -15.46 -29.87 -24.68
N TYR A 215 -16.24 -29.38 -23.70
CA TYR A 215 -16.75 -30.19 -22.60
C TYR A 215 -18.23 -30.51 -22.78
N ASN A 216 -18.64 -31.65 -22.24
CA ASN A 216 -20.04 -32.05 -22.23
C ASN A 216 -20.92 -31.00 -21.50
N CYS A 217 -22.14 -30.80 -22.00
CA CYS A 217 -23.12 -29.81 -21.50
C CYS A 217 -22.61 -28.36 -21.37
N SER A 218 -21.57 -27.96 -22.12
CA SER A 218 -20.94 -26.64 -21.96
C SER A 218 -20.95 -25.76 -23.22
N ALA A 219 -21.45 -26.27 -24.35
CA ALA A 219 -21.48 -25.54 -25.62
C ALA A 219 -22.48 -24.36 -25.64
N LYS A 220 -23.61 -24.44 -24.92
CA LYS A 220 -24.64 -23.39 -24.92
C LYS A 220 -24.15 -22.11 -24.21
N ASP A 221 -23.45 -22.25 -23.10
CA ASP A 221 -23.00 -21.14 -22.26
C ASP A 221 -21.55 -20.76 -22.51
N THR A 222 -21.04 -20.97 -23.74
CA THR A 222 -19.66 -20.63 -24.07
C THR A 222 -19.42 -19.12 -23.99
N PHE A 223 -18.30 -18.71 -23.41
CA PHE A 223 -17.91 -17.30 -23.40
C PHE A 223 -17.72 -16.76 -24.83
N LYS A 224 -18.37 -15.63 -25.15
CA LYS A 224 -18.29 -14.97 -26.45
C LYS A 224 -17.79 -13.55 -26.35
N LEU A 225 -16.64 -13.27 -26.97
CA LEU A 225 -16.09 -11.94 -27.17
C LEU A 225 -16.57 -11.38 -28.51
N LYS A 226 -17.61 -10.55 -28.48
CA LYS A 226 -18.11 -9.84 -29.66
C LYS A 226 -17.28 -8.60 -29.96
N VAL A 227 -16.81 -8.46 -31.20
CA VAL A 227 -15.91 -7.38 -31.60
C VAL A 227 -16.33 -6.66 -32.88
N LYS A 228 -15.94 -5.39 -33.02
CA LYS A 228 -16.07 -4.60 -34.25
C LYS A 228 -14.78 -4.63 -35.04
N ALA A 229 -14.88 -4.66 -36.37
CA ALA A 229 -13.72 -4.57 -37.26
C ALA A 229 -12.95 -3.25 -37.09
N GLY A 230 -11.62 -3.32 -37.19
CA GLY A 230 -10.71 -2.17 -37.09
C GLY A 230 -10.58 -1.53 -35.71
N LYS A 231 -11.14 -2.13 -34.64
CA LYS A 231 -11.08 -1.62 -33.27
C LYS A 231 -10.01 -2.33 -32.43
N THR A 232 -9.60 -1.69 -31.35
CA THR A 232 -8.63 -2.23 -30.40
C THR A 232 -9.31 -2.45 -29.06
N TYR A 233 -9.22 -3.65 -28.50
CA TYR A 233 -9.78 -4.04 -27.21
C TYR A 233 -8.66 -4.26 -26.20
N LEU A 234 -8.85 -3.85 -24.95
CA LEU A 234 -7.96 -4.22 -23.85
C LEU A 234 -8.54 -5.44 -23.15
N LEU A 235 -7.89 -6.59 -23.33
CA LEU A 235 -8.25 -7.82 -22.62
C LEU A 235 -7.47 -7.86 -21.32
N ARG A 236 -8.20 -7.95 -20.20
CA ARG A 236 -7.68 -7.98 -18.85
C ARG A 236 -7.68 -9.43 -18.36
N LEU A 237 -6.54 -10.08 -18.49
CA LEU A 237 -6.37 -11.51 -18.20
C LEU A 237 -6.02 -11.69 -16.72
N ILE A 238 -6.70 -12.62 -16.07
CA ILE A 238 -6.46 -13.01 -14.67
C ILE A 238 -6.40 -14.53 -14.64
N ASN A 239 -5.35 -15.11 -14.07
CA ASN A 239 -5.35 -16.54 -13.76
C ASN A 239 -5.71 -16.75 -12.28
N ALA A 240 -6.96 -17.13 -12.02
CA ALA A 240 -7.49 -17.50 -10.71
C ALA A 240 -7.58 -19.03 -10.54
N ALA A 241 -7.00 -19.83 -11.44
CA ALA A 241 -6.89 -21.27 -11.29
C ALA A 241 -6.14 -21.64 -10.01
N LEU A 242 -6.39 -22.83 -9.49
CA LEU A 242 -5.73 -23.30 -8.28
C LEU A 242 -4.31 -23.76 -8.56
N ASN A 243 -4.12 -24.52 -9.64
CA ASN A 243 -2.92 -25.30 -9.82
C ASN A 243 -2.05 -24.81 -10.99
N ASP A 244 -2.62 -24.70 -12.19
CA ASP A 244 -1.78 -24.67 -13.41
C ASP A 244 -1.56 -23.28 -14.02
N GLU A 245 -0.35 -23.10 -14.55
CA GLU A 245 -0.03 -22.04 -15.51
C GLU A 245 -0.73 -22.31 -16.84
N LEU A 246 -1.19 -21.27 -17.53
CA LEU A 246 -1.98 -21.43 -18.76
C LEU A 246 -1.33 -20.73 -19.94
N PHE A 247 -1.24 -21.45 -21.07
CA PHE A 247 -1.06 -20.86 -22.39
C PHE A 247 -2.40 -20.36 -22.90
N PHE A 248 -2.49 -19.07 -23.24
CA PHE A 248 -3.67 -18.43 -23.80
C PHE A 248 -3.41 -17.91 -25.21
N SER A 249 -4.31 -18.21 -26.16
CA SER A 249 -4.23 -17.70 -27.52
C SER A 249 -5.60 -17.46 -28.16
N ILE A 250 -5.65 -16.58 -29.16
CA ILE A 250 -6.83 -16.31 -29.98
C ILE A 250 -6.47 -16.60 -31.43
N ALA A 251 -7.22 -17.48 -32.09
CA ALA A 251 -6.93 -17.92 -33.45
C ALA A 251 -6.75 -16.72 -34.40
N ASN A 252 -5.66 -16.70 -35.18
CA ASN A 252 -5.35 -15.67 -36.18
C ASN A 252 -5.38 -14.22 -35.65
N HIS A 253 -5.12 -14.00 -34.36
CA HIS A 253 -4.98 -12.68 -33.77
C HIS A 253 -3.65 -12.57 -33.02
N THR A 254 -2.96 -11.46 -33.22
CA THR A 254 -1.76 -11.12 -32.44
C THR A 254 -2.17 -10.23 -31.27
N LEU A 255 -1.61 -10.53 -30.10
CA LEU A 255 -1.83 -9.81 -28.86
C LEU A 255 -0.62 -8.93 -28.59
N THR A 256 -0.84 -7.73 -28.07
CA THR A 256 0.26 -6.86 -27.61
C THR A 256 0.17 -6.74 -26.09
N VAL A 257 1.13 -7.32 -25.37
CA VAL A 257 1.21 -7.23 -23.91
C VAL A 257 1.57 -5.80 -23.53
N VAL A 258 0.86 -5.19 -22.58
CA VAL A 258 1.06 -3.78 -22.19
C VAL A 258 1.09 -3.55 -20.68
N GLU A 259 0.66 -4.54 -19.90
CA GLU A 259 0.63 -4.45 -18.44
C GLU A 259 0.74 -5.85 -17.83
N ALA A 260 1.39 -5.94 -16.68
CA ALA A 260 1.52 -7.16 -15.90
C ALA A 260 1.44 -6.78 -14.41
N ASP A 261 0.57 -7.43 -13.63
CA ASP A 261 0.40 -7.20 -12.17
C ASP A 261 0.16 -5.72 -11.76
N ALA A 262 -0.72 -5.04 -12.49
CA ALA A 262 -1.00 -3.61 -12.33
C ALA A 262 0.25 -2.69 -12.43
N VAL A 263 1.21 -3.11 -13.25
CA VAL A 263 2.37 -2.32 -13.67
C VAL A 263 2.48 -2.35 -15.19
N TYR A 264 2.71 -1.19 -15.81
CA TYR A 264 2.89 -1.13 -17.26
C TYR A 264 4.25 -1.70 -17.68
N VAL A 265 4.25 -2.44 -18.79
CA VAL A 265 5.45 -3.09 -19.35
C VAL A 265 5.76 -2.56 -20.75
N LYS A 266 7.00 -2.76 -21.20
CA LYS A 266 7.39 -2.48 -22.59
C LYS A 266 6.52 -3.30 -23.54
N PRO A 267 5.78 -2.66 -24.46
CA PRO A 267 4.87 -3.40 -25.31
C PRO A 267 5.60 -4.38 -26.22
N PHE A 268 5.17 -5.64 -26.21
CA PHE A 268 5.65 -6.66 -27.14
C PHE A 268 4.50 -7.46 -27.72
N LYS A 269 4.67 -7.92 -28.96
CA LYS A 269 3.66 -8.72 -29.68
C LYS A 269 3.91 -10.21 -29.45
N THR A 270 2.82 -10.95 -29.29
CA THR A 270 2.85 -12.42 -29.17
C THR A 270 1.54 -13.02 -29.70
N GLN A 271 1.59 -14.27 -30.15
CA GLN A 271 0.40 -15.06 -30.48
C GLN A 271 -0.13 -15.81 -29.26
N THR A 272 0.73 -16.12 -28.30
CA THR A 272 0.40 -16.85 -27.07
C THR A 272 0.93 -16.11 -25.85
N VAL A 273 0.08 -15.99 -24.84
CA VAL A 273 0.40 -15.45 -23.52
C VAL A 273 0.56 -16.62 -22.57
N LEU A 274 1.65 -16.66 -21.80
CA LEU A 274 1.71 -17.50 -20.59
C LEU A 274 1.19 -16.67 -19.42
N ILE A 275 0.32 -17.25 -18.61
CA ILE A 275 -0.19 -16.63 -17.38
C ILE A 275 -0.27 -17.65 -16.25
N THR A 276 0.46 -17.36 -15.18
CA THR A 276 0.62 -18.21 -14.00
C THR A 276 -0.48 -17.90 -12.96
N PRO A 277 -0.97 -18.85 -12.14
CA PRO A 277 -1.92 -18.54 -11.05
C PRO A 277 -1.44 -17.37 -10.18
N GLY A 278 -2.34 -16.43 -9.90
CA GLY A 278 -1.99 -15.18 -9.20
C GLY A 278 -1.56 -14.04 -10.13
N GLN A 279 -1.06 -14.31 -11.33
CA GLN A 279 -0.69 -13.26 -12.26
C GLN A 279 -1.90 -12.63 -12.93
N THR A 280 -1.73 -11.36 -13.28
CA THR A 280 -2.61 -10.65 -14.19
C THR A 280 -1.79 -10.10 -15.35
N THR A 281 -2.41 -10.02 -16.52
CA THR A 281 -1.75 -9.48 -17.73
C THR A 281 -2.78 -8.79 -18.60
N ASN A 282 -2.52 -7.55 -18.99
CA ASN A 282 -3.38 -6.88 -19.97
C ASN A 282 -2.74 -6.90 -21.35
N VAL A 283 -3.57 -7.26 -22.33
CA VAL A 283 -3.16 -7.32 -23.74
C VAL A 283 -4.09 -6.51 -24.61
N LEU A 284 -3.53 -5.80 -25.59
CA LEU A 284 -4.28 -5.17 -26.65
C LEU A 284 -4.54 -6.19 -27.77
N LEU A 285 -5.81 -6.35 -28.10
CA LEU A 285 -6.29 -7.11 -29.24
C LEU A 285 -6.74 -6.12 -30.32
N ARG A 286 -5.97 -6.02 -31.41
CA ARG A 286 -6.39 -5.27 -32.60
C ARG A 286 -7.15 -6.20 -33.55
N THR A 287 -8.40 -5.86 -33.82
CA THR A 287 -9.24 -6.64 -34.72
C THR A 287 -8.88 -6.37 -36.18
N LYS A 288 -9.20 -7.34 -37.06
CA LYS A 288 -9.04 -7.24 -38.51
C LYS A 288 -9.80 -6.03 -39.03
N SER A 289 -9.28 -5.39 -40.09
CA SER A 289 -9.85 -4.16 -40.66
C SER A 289 -11.25 -4.35 -41.27
N LYS A 290 -11.56 -5.56 -41.74
CA LYS A 290 -12.88 -5.95 -42.26
C LYS A 290 -13.43 -7.12 -41.45
N THR A 291 -14.76 -7.27 -41.40
CA THR A 291 -15.43 -8.41 -40.77
C THR A 291 -15.10 -9.69 -41.57
N PRO A 292 -14.33 -10.63 -40.99
CA PRO A 292 -14.00 -11.89 -41.64
C PRO A 292 -15.21 -12.83 -41.64
N ASN A 293 -15.30 -13.68 -42.66
CA ASN A 293 -16.31 -14.74 -42.74
C ASN A 293 -15.86 -15.98 -41.94
N ALA A 294 -15.52 -15.82 -40.66
CA ALA A 294 -15.03 -16.88 -39.78
C ALA A 294 -15.30 -16.55 -38.30
N THR A 295 -15.43 -17.59 -37.48
CA THR A 295 -15.39 -17.48 -36.02
C THR A 295 -14.02 -17.92 -35.53
N PHE A 296 -13.47 -17.24 -34.53
CA PHE A 296 -12.13 -17.53 -34.01
C PHE A 296 -12.23 -18.13 -32.61
N LEU A 297 -11.59 -19.27 -32.39
CA LEU A 297 -11.52 -19.90 -31.08
C LEU A 297 -10.54 -19.12 -30.20
N ILE A 298 -10.98 -18.80 -29.00
CA ILE A 298 -10.16 -18.41 -27.86
C ILE A 298 -9.84 -19.70 -27.11
N ALA A 299 -8.58 -19.99 -26.81
CA ALA A 299 -8.21 -21.22 -26.12
C ALA A 299 -7.24 -20.95 -24.98
N ALA A 300 -7.42 -21.66 -23.86
CA ALA A 300 -6.45 -21.75 -22.79
C ALA A 300 -6.22 -23.22 -22.39
N ARG A 301 -4.95 -23.60 -22.23
CA ARG A 301 -4.50 -24.96 -21.91
C ARG A 301 -3.30 -24.89 -20.95
N PRO A 302 -3.09 -25.86 -20.05
CA PRO A 302 -2.00 -25.80 -19.11
C PRO A 302 -0.62 -25.87 -19.73
N TYR A 303 0.33 -25.24 -19.04
CA TYR A 303 1.75 -25.49 -19.10
C TYR A 303 2.10 -26.35 -17.87
N VAL A 304 2.73 -27.50 -18.10
CA VAL A 304 3.04 -28.49 -17.07
C VAL A 304 4.50 -28.90 -17.21
N SER A 305 5.24 -28.82 -16.10
CA SER A 305 6.65 -29.24 -16.02
C SER A 305 6.89 -30.31 -14.96
N GLY A 306 6.01 -30.42 -13.96
CA GLY A 306 6.13 -31.38 -12.88
C GLY A 306 5.59 -32.77 -13.21
N PRO A 307 5.89 -33.77 -12.37
CA PRO A 307 5.45 -35.16 -12.55
C PRO A 307 4.02 -35.43 -12.05
N ALA A 308 3.37 -34.46 -11.40
CA ALA A 308 2.05 -34.63 -10.80
C ALA A 308 0.95 -34.78 -11.87
N ALA A 309 -0.13 -35.48 -11.51
CA ALA A 309 -1.32 -35.54 -12.35
C ALA A 309 -1.94 -34.13 -12.48
N PHE A 310 -2.46 -33.82 -13.66
CA PHE A 310 -3.06 -32.53 -13.99
C PHE A 310 -4.28 -32.71 -14.91
N ASP A 311 -5.12 -31.66 -15.00
CA ASP A 311 -6.19 -31.62 -16.00
C ASP A 311 -5.60 -31.40 -17.40
N ASN A 312 -5.63 -32.39 -18.29
CA ASN A 312 -5.06 -32.26 -19.65
C ASN A 312 -6.06 -31.72 -20.69
N SER A 313 -7.12 -31.04 -20.24
CA SER A 313 -8.14 -30.50 -21.12
C SER A 313 -7.80 -29.08 -21.62
N THR A 314 -8.67 -28.51 -22.45
CA THR A 314 -8.52 -27.15 -22.99
C THR A 314 -9.83 -26.41 -22.88
N THR A 315 -9.84 -25.29 -22.16
CA THR A 315 -11.00 -24.41 -22.11
C THR A 315 -11.04 -23.47 -23.30
N THR A 316 -12.25 -23.20 -23.80
CA THR A 316 -12.43 -22.46 -25.04
C THR A 316 -13.57 -21.45 -24.97
N GLY A 317 -13.37 -20.33 -25.66
CA GLY A 317 -14.36 -19.30 -25.92
C GLY A 317 -14.40 -18.96 -27.41
N LEU A 318 -15.27 -18.04 -27.80
CA LEU A 318 -15.42 -17.60 -29.19
C LEU A 318 -15.17 -16.10 -29.32
N LEU A 319 -14.41 -15.70 -30.31
CA LEU A 319 -14.36 -14.32 -30.80
C LEU A 319 -15.18 -14.23 -32.08
N GLU A 320 -16.20 -13.37 -32.04
CA GLU A 320 -17.17 -13.17 -33.13
C GLU A 320 -17.13 -11.71 -33.58
N TYR A 321 -17.02 -11.46 -34.88
CA TYR A 321 -17.14 -10.11 -35.41
C TYR A 321 -18.62 -9.74 -35.60
N GLU A 322 -18.98 -8.50 -35.25
CA GLU A 322 -20.31 -7.97 -35.54
C GLU A 322 -20.56 -7.96 -37.06
N LYS A 323 -21.73 -8.49 -37.46
CA LYS A 323 -22.16 -8.51 -38.87
C LYS A 323 -22.70 -7.13 -39.25
N THR A 324 -22.27 -6.59 -40.38
CA THR A 324 -22.91 -5.42 -41.00
C THR A 324 -24.18 -5.88 -41.70
N SER A 325 -25.31 -5.20 -41.44
CA SER A 325 -26.68 -5.57 -41.87
C SER A 325 -26.94 -5.65 -43.39
N VAL A 326 -25.92 -5.64 -44.25
CA VAL A 326 -26.04 -5.48 -45.71
C VAL A 326 -25.83 -6.77 -46.49
N THR A 327 -25.43 -7.89 -45.87
CA THR A 327 -25.38 -9.18 -46.58
C THR A 327 -26.45 -10.13 -46.06
N SER A 328 -27.50 -10.20 -46.86
CA SER A 328 -28.62 -11.13 -46.81
C SER A 328 -28.20 -12.60 -46.75
N ASN A 329 -29.05 -13.38 -46.09
CA ASN A 329 -29.35 -14.80 -46.32
C ASN A 329 -28.24 -15.63 -46.98
N ASN A 330 -27.41 -16.26 -46.14
CA ASN A 330 -26.96 -17.62 -46.39
C ASN A 330 -26.65 -18.30 -45.06
N ASN A 331 -27.38 -19.38 -44.76
CA ASN A 331 -27.20 -20.30 -43.63
C ASN A 331 -25.88 -21.11 -43.75
N LYS A 332 -24.76 -20.48 -44.11
CA LYS A 332 -23.44 -21.14 -44.09
C LYS A 332 -22.84 -20.99 -42.69
N LYS A 333 -22.70 -22.12 -42.00
CA LYS A 333 -21.97 -22.22 -40.72
C LYS A 333 -20.55 -21.68 -40.95
N LEU A 334 -20.20 -20.56 -40.30
CA LEU A 334 -18.89 -19.93 -40.46
C LEU A 334 -17.78 -20.95 -40.10
N PRO A 335 -16.67 -20.99 -40.86
CA PRO A 335 -15.52 -21.79 -40.47
C PRO A 335 -14.99 -21.35 -39.09
N LEU A 336 -14.71 -22.33 -38.24
CA LEU A 336 -14.13 -22.12 -36.91
C LEU A 336 -12.62 -22.27 -36.99
N LEU A 337 -11.88 -21.19 -36.80
CA LEU A 337 -10.42 -21.20 -36.78
C LEU A 337 -9.90 -21.47 -35.37
N LYS A 338 -8.91 -22.37 -35.25
CA LYS A 338 -8.30 -22.77 -33.97
C LYS A 338 -6.89 -22.17 -33.84
N PRO A 339 -6.46 -21.71 -32.66
CA PRO A 339 -5.08 -21.28 -32.45
C PRO A 339 -4.14 -22.48 -32.36
N VAL A 340 -2.86 -22.27 -32.64
CA VAL A 340 -1.79 -23.23 -32.35
C VAL A 340 -1.22 -22.89 -30.98
N LEU A 341 -1.35 -23.81 -30.02
CA LEU A 341 -0.81 -23.66 -28.67
C LEU A 341 0.52 -24.41 -28.51
N PRO A 342 1.48 -23.90 -27.71
CA PRO A 342 2.72 -24.60 -27.39
C PRO A 342 2.46 -25.98 -26.78
N LYS A 343 3.43 -26.89 -26.85
CA LYS A 343 3.34 -28.20 -26.16
C LYS A 343 3.16 -27.97 -24.65
N LEU A 344 2.48 -28.90 -23.99
CA LEU A 344 2.19 -28.79 -22.54
C LEU A 344 3.47 -28.60 -21.72
N ASN A 345 4.56 -29.26 -22.10
CA ASN A 345 5.86 -29.21 -21.44
C ASN A 345 6.87 -28.28 -22.12
N ASP A 346 6.42 -27.24 -22.80
CA ASP A 346 7.31 -26.28 -23.49
C ASP A 346 7.94 -25.27 -22.51
N THR A 347 8.84 -25.75 -21.65
CA THR A 347 9.57 -24.95 -20.66
C THR A 347 10.43 -23.87 -21.32
N SER A 348 10.93 -24.13 -22.53
CA SER A 348 11.67 -23.16 -23.34
C SER A 348 10.80 -21.96 -23.74
N PHE A 349 9.54 -22.21 -24.15
CA PHE A 349 8.58 -21.14 -24.38
C PHE A 349 8.31 -20.35 -23.11
N SER A 350 8.06 -21.03 -21.98
CA SER A 350 7.77 -20.36 -20.70
C SER A 350 8.89 -19.40 -20.29
N PHE A 351 10.13 -19.89 -20.31
CA PHE A 351 11.32 -19.10 -19.99
C PHE A 351 11.48 -17.89 -20.92
N LYS A 352 11.44 -18.11 -22.25
CA LYS A 352 11.57 -17.04 -23.25
C LYS A 352 10.43 -16.02 -23.20
N TYR A 353 9.23 -16.44 -22.81
CA TYR A 353 8.10 -15.53 -22.62
C TYR A 353 8.34 -14.61 -21.43
N ASN A 354 8.74 -15.17 -20.28
CA ASN A 354 9.01 -14.40 -19.07
C ASN A 354 10.16 -13.38 -19.28
N GLN A 355 11.21 -13.73 -20.04
CA GLN A 355 12.29 -12.80 -20.40
C GLN A 355 11.85 -11.58 -21.22
N LYS A 356 10.72 -11.65 -21.94
CA LYS A 356 10.21 -10.52 -22.73
C LYS A 356 9.51 -9.47 -21.86
N ILE A 357 9.06 -9.84 -20.66
CA ILE A 357 8.38 -8.93 -19.75
C ILE A 357 9.42 -8.01 -19.12
N ARG A 358 9.34 -6.71 -19.42
CA ARG A 358 10.27 -5.68 -18.93
C ARG A 358 9.48 -4.45 -18.51
N SER A 359 9.90 -3.79 -17.44
CA SER A 359 9.26 -2.55 -16.99
C SER A 359 9.36 -1.47 -18.08
N LEU A 360 8.37 -0.57 -18.16
CA LEU A 360 8.44 0.57 -19.11
C LEU A 360 9.73 1.39 -18.97
N ALA A 361 10.20 1.57 -17.73
CA ALA A 361 11.48 2.20 -17.36
C ALA A 361 11.75 3.54 -18.07
N ASN A 362 10.75 4.42 -18.08
CA ASN A 362 10.86 5.77 -18.65
C ASN A 362 10.60 6.86 -17.60
N SER A 363 10.72 8.13 -17.98
CA SER A 363 10.60 9.26 -17.05
C SER A 363 9.24 9.38 -16.35
N LYS A 364 8.17 8.83 -16.95
CA LYS A 364 6.81 8.83 -16.40
C LYS A 364 6.49 7.56 -15.60
N PHE A 365 7.11 6.44 -15.96
CA PHE A 365 6.96 5.13 -15.34
C PHE A 365 8.35 4.52 -15.09
N PRO A 366 9.06 5.00 -14.06
CA PRO A 366 10.42 4.54 -13.78
C PRO A 366 10.43 3.13 -13.19
N ALA A 367 11.48 2.36 -13.51
CA ALA A 367 11.80 1.11 -12.82
C ALA A 367 12.83 1.45 -11.72
N ASN A 368 12.39 1.50 -10.47
CA ASN A 368 13.24 1.92 -9.34
C ASN A 368 13.91 0.69 -8.69
N VAL A 369 14.79 0.05 -9.44
CA VAL A 369 15.47 -1.17 -9.00
C VAL A 369 16.52 -0.83 -7.94
N PRO A 370 16.51 -1.48 -6.76
CA PRO A 370 17.56 -1.31 -5.78
C PRO A 370 18.90 -1.81 -6.32
N GLN A 371 19.92 -0.95 -6.24
CA GLN A 371 21.25 -1.24 -6.78
C GLN A 371 22.14 -1.97 -5.76
N THR A 372 22.01 -1.60 -4.48
CA THR A 372 22.66 -2.26 -3.35
C THR A 372 21.71 -3.25 -2.68
N VAL A 373 22.24 -4.21 -1.91
CA VAL A 373 21.45 -5.22 -1.20
C VAL A 373 21.93 -5.29 0.26
N ASP A 374 21.00 -5.22 1.21
CA ASP A 374 21.30 -5.28 2.65
C ASP A 374 21.20 -6.72 3.17
N LYS A 375 20.29 -7.52 2.61
CA LYS A 375 20.06 -8.93 2.99
C LYS A 375 19.93 -9.80 1.75
N ASN A 376 20.69 -10.87 1.73
CA ASN A 376 20.60 -11.92 0.72
C ASN A 376 19.92 -13.14 1.33
N PHE A 377 18.98 -13.72 0.60
CA PHE A 377 18.34 -14.98 0.93
C PHE A 377 18.46 -15.94 -0.24
N PHE A 378 18.81 -17.18 0.07
CA PHE A 378 18.82 -18.28 -0.89
C PHE A 378 17.82 -19.32 -0.40
N PHE A 379 16.68 -19.40 -1.07
CA PHE A 379 15.54 -20.21 -0.69
C PHE A 379 15.37 -21.33 -1.71
N THR A 380 15.62 -22.57 -1.30
CA THR A 380 15.19 -23.73 -2.09
C THR A 380 13.68 -23.90 -1.95
N VAL A 381 13.02 -24.21 -3.06
CA VAL A 381 11.57 -24.37 -3.15
C VAL A 381 11.30 -25.67 -3.86
N GLY A 382 10.35 -26.44 -3.33
CA GLY A 382 9.95 -27.68 -3.98
C GLY A 382 9.12 -28.57 -3.06
N LEU A 383 8.94 -29.80 -3.52
CA LEU A 383 8.25 -30.84 -2.79
C LEU A 383 9.18 -31.55 -1.80
N GLY A 384 8.59 -32.32 -0.90
CA GLY A 384 9.27 -33.20 0.03
C GLY A 384 8.29 -34.20 0.63
N THR A 385 8.71 -34.88 1.68
CA THR A 385 7.90 -35.90 2.34
C THR A 385 7.86 -35.72 3.86
N THR A 386 6.90 -36.33 4.52
CA THR A 386 6.91 -36.56 5.97
C THR A 386 6.45 -37.98 6.26
N SER A 387 6.84 -38.51 7.42
CA SER A 387 6.40 -39.84 7.86
C SER A 387 4.88 -39.96 7.88
N CYS A 388 4.37 -41.12 7.45
CA CYS A 388 2.97 -41.49 7.58
C CYS A 388 2.65 -41.84 9.05
N SER A 389 1.39 -41.66 9.46
CA SER A 389 0.94 -42.04 10.80
C SER A 389 1.02 -43.56 10.98
N GLN A 390 1.30 -44.02 12.20
CA GLN A 390 1.24 -45.45 12.51
C GLN A 390 -0.16 -45.99 12.17
N ASN A 391 -0.22 -47.09 11.40
CA ASN A 391 -1.44 -47.76 10.90
C ASN A 391 -2.18 -47.08 9.72
N GLN A 392 -1.55 -46.14 9.02
CA GLN A 392 -2.06 -45.62 7.74
C GLN A 392 -1.14 -46.02 6.57
N ASN A 393 -1.74 -46.27 5.41
CA ASN A 393 -1.01 -46.44 4.16
C ASN A 393 -1.08 -45.11 3.39
N CYS A 394 0.08 -44.49 3.20
CA CYS A 394 0.21 -43.21 2.52
C CYS A 394 0.79 -43.43 1.10
N PRO A 395 0.29 -42.70 0.09
CA PRO A 395 0.65 -42.96 -1.31
C PRO A 395 1.98 -42.36 -1.76
N GLY A 396 2.69 -41.63 -0.89
CA GLY A 396 4.01 -41.09 -1.21
C GLY A 396 5.10 -42.18 -1.20
N PRO A 397 6.29 -41.87 -1.77
CA PRO A 397 7.41 -42.80 -1.82
C PRO A 397 7.76 -43.35 -0.42
N ASN A 398 8.08 -44.64 -0.31
CA ASN A 398 8.42 -45.29 0.97
C ASN A 398 7.33 -45.15 2.05
N ASN A 399 6.05 -45.18 1.67
CA ASN A 399 4.91 -45.02 2.58
C ASN A 399 4.97 -43.70 3.36
N THR A 400 5.19 -42.59 2.64
CA THR A 400 5.25 -41.23 3.21
C THR A 400 4.09 -40.36 2.73
N ARG A 401 3.90 -39.20 3.37
CA ARG A 401 2.95 -38.17 2.96
C ARG A 401 3.68 -37.09 2.17
N LEU A 402 3.06 -36.59 1.11
CA LEU A 402 3.60 -35.49 0.33
C LEU A 402 3.55 -34.18 1.12
N MET A 403 4.62 -33.39 1.02
CA MET A 403 4.75 -32.06 1.61
C MET A 403 5.37 -31.12 0.58
N ALA A 404 5.24 -29.81 0.83
CA ALA A 404 6.01 -28.79 0.15
C ALA A 404 6.83 -28.01 1.17
N SER A 405 7.97 -27.45 0.78
CA SER A 405 8.81 -26.71 1.70
C SER A 405 9.56 -25.56 1.02
N ILE A 406 9.94 -24.58 1.84
CA ILE A 406 10.96 -23.61 1.50
C ILE A 406 12.11 -23.79 2.49
N ASN A 407 13.35 -23.97 2.00
CA ASN A 407 14.53 -24.29 2.80
C ASN A 407 14.30 -25.45 3.79
N ASN A 408 13.64 -26.52 3.32
CA ASN A 408 13.32 -27.72 4.12
C ASN A 408 12.37 -27.48 5.31
N VAL A 409 11.65 -26.34 5.32
CA VAL A 409 10.60 -26.03 6.29
C VAL A 409 9.24 -26.04 5.60
N SER A 410 8.38 -26.99 5.97
CA SER A 410 6.97 -27.03 5.64
C SER A 410 6.20 -26.15 6.63
N PHE A 411 5.56 -25.10 6.12
CA PHE A 411 4.87 -24.12 6.95
C PHE A 411 3.63 -24.73 7.60
N VAL A 412 3.56 -24.68 8.93
CA VAL A 412 2.36 -25.07 9.69
C VAL A 412 1.57 -23.82 10.04
N GLN A 413 0.31 -23.79 9.62
CA GLN A 413 -0.58 -22.67 9.94
C GLN A 413 -0.91 -22.64 11.45
N PRO A 414 -0.75 -21.50 12.14
CA PRO A 414 -1.08 -21.39 13.55
C PRO A 414 -2.60 -21.22 13.77
N ASN A 415 -3.03 -21.33 15.03
CA ASN A 415 -4.42 -21.06 15.43
C ASN A 415 -4.66 -19.59 15.84
N ILE A 416 -3.60 -18.80 15.98
CA ILE A 416 -3.63 -17.36 16.26
C ILE A 416 -2.94 -16.65 15.11
N ALA A 417 -3.52 -15.57 14.59
CA ALA A 417 -2.93 -14.85 13.48
C ALA A 417 -1.52 -14.33 13.80
N LEU A 418 -0.55 -14.53 12.90
CA LEU A 418 0.83 -14.05 13.10
C LEU A 418 0.90 -12.55 13.41
N LEU A 419 0.13 -11.73 12.67
CA LEU A 419 0.03 -10.29 12.90
C LEU A 419 -0.57 -9.97 14.28
N GLN A 420 -1.59 -10.71 14.71
CA GLN A 420 -2.20 -10.55 16.02
C GLN A 420 -1.19 -10.89 17.13
N ALA A 421 -0.52 -12.04 17.01
CA ALA A 421 0.51 -12.48 17.96
C ALA A 421 1.68 -11.49 18.03
N HIS A 422 2.14 -10.98 16.88
CA HIS A 422 3.16 -9.94 16.81
C HIS A 422 2.69 -8.63 17.47
N PHE A 423 1.52 -8.14 17.10
CA PHE A 423 0.98 -6.86 17.56
C PHE A 423 0.74 -6.82 19.07
N PHE A 424 0.28 -7.93 19.65
CA PHE A 424 0.06 -8.06 21.10
C PHE A 424 1.28 -8.62 21.85
N LYS A 425 2.44 -8.78 21.20
CA LYS A 425 3.67 -9.35 21.80
C LYS A 425 3.46 -10.73 22.45
N ARG A 426 2.61 -11.56 21.85
CA ARG A 426 2.28 -12.93 22.28
C ARG A 426 2.69 -13.95 21.21
N SER A 427 3.94 -13.88 20.75
CA SER A 427 4.48 -14.79 19.73
C SER A 427 4.88 -16.17 20.28
N LYS A 428 5.14 -16.28 21.59
CA LYS A 428 5.52 -17.55 22.24
C LYS A 428 4.45 -18.62 21.99
N GLY A 429 4.84 -19.71 21.35
CA GLY A 429 3.93 -20.81 20.98
C GLY A 429 3.11 -20.57 19.71
N VAL A 430 3.29 -19.44 19.01
CA VAL A 430 2.63 -19.13 17.73
C VAL A 430 3.60 -19.24 16.56
N PHE A 431 4.77 -18.58 16.65
CA PHE A 431 5.80 -18.63 15.62
C PHE A 431 7.19 -18.34 16.19
N THR A 432 8.23 -18.72 15.46
CA THR A 432 9.63 -18.37 15.76
C THR A 432 10.23 -17.52 14.63
N THR A 433 11.27 -16.74 14.93
CA THR A 433 11.89 -15.77 14.01
C THR A 433 13.19 -16.27 13.38
N ASP A 434 13.37 -17.58 13.33
CA ASP A 434 14.59 -18.29 12.95
C ASP A 434 14.45 -19.02 11.62
N PHE A 435 13.65 -18.48 10.68
CA PHE A 435 13.55 -19.08 9.35
C PHE A 435 14.94 -19.04 8.66
N PRO A 436 15.42 -20.16 8.12
CA PRO A 436 16.78 -20.27 7.61
C PRO A 436 16.99 -19.41 6.36
N THR A 437 18.05 -18.60 6.37
CA THR A 437 18.38 -17.69 5.25
C THR A 437 18.95 -18.39 4.03
N ASN A 438 19.47 -19.60 4.23
CA ASN A 438 20.03 -20.51 3.23
C ASN A 438 19.45 -21.92 3.48
N PRO A 439 19.40 -22.80 2.47
CA PRO A 439 19.01 -24.18 2.69
C PRO A 439 19.94 -24.84 3.72
N PRO A 440 19.42 -25.65 4.65
CA PRO A 440 20.22 -26.25 5.71
C PRO A 440 21.26 -27.25 5.19
N PHE A 441 21.04 -27.79 3.98
CA PHE A 441 21.95 -28.73 3.33
C PHE A 441 22.14 -28.33 1.86
N ASN A 442 23.39 -28.33 1.41
CA ASN A 442 23.74 -28.08 0.02
C ASN A 442 23.79 -29.40 -0.74
N PHE A 443 23.16 -29.42 -1.91
CA PHE A 443 23.21 -30.53 -2.85
C PHE A 443 23.05 -29.99 -4.28
N ASN A 444 23.15 -30.89 -5.27
CA ASN A 444 22.83 -30.50 -6.64
C ASN A 444 21.31 -30.33 -6.79
N TYR A 445 20.79 -29.13 -6.51
CA TYR A 445 19.36 -28.85 -6.37
C TYR A 445 18.53 -29.32 -7.57
N THR A 446 19.04 -29.14 -8.78
CA THR A 446 18.36 -29.48 -10.03
C THR A 446 18.82 -30.80 -10.64
N GLY A 447 19.78 -31.48 -10.02
CA GLY A 447 20.31 -32.78 -10.46
C GLY A 447 19.69 -33.95 -9.72
N THR A 448 20.51 -34.89 -9.26
CA THR A 448 20.02 -36.04 -8.46
C THR A 448 19.62 -35.57 -7.05
N PRO A 449 18.35 -35.77 -6.63
CA PRO A 449 17.89 -35.37 -5.30
C PRO A 449 18.52 -36.26 -4.20
N PRO A 450 18.59 -35.77 -2.95
CA PRO A 450 19.05 -36.58 -1.82
C PRO A 450 18.12 -37.77 -1.55
N ASN A 451 18.68 -38.89 -1.06
CA ASN A 451 17.91 -40.07 -0.66
C ASN A 451 16.88 -39.75 0.43
N ASN A 452 17.21 -38.82 1.33
CA ASN A 452 16.30 -38.34 2.36
C ASN A 452 15.53 -37.12 1.86
N THR A 453 14.22 -37.26 1.70
CA THR A 453 13.31 -36.19 1.25
C THR A 453 12.43 -35.64 2.37
N LEU A 454 12.70 -36.03 3.63
CA LEU A 454 11.91 -35.62 4.78
C LEU A 454 12.11 -34.12 5.09
N VAL A 455 11.01 -33.40 5.22
CA VAL A 455 10.98 -31.98 5.55
C VAL A 455 10.63 -31.76 7.02
N SER A 456 11.10 -30.63 7.57
CA SER A 456 10.76 -30.22 8.94
C SER A 456 9.47 -29.39 8.94
N ASN A 457 8.60 -29.60 9.93
CA ASN A 457 7.41 -28.78 10.12
C ASN A 457 7.72 -27.58 11.02
N GLY A 458 7.25 -26.39 10.66
CA GLY A 458 7.39 -25.23 11.54
C GLY A 458 6.66 -23.98 11.09
N THR A 459 6.26 -23.16 12.05
CA THR A 459 5.75 -21.80 11.82
C THR A 459 6.89 -20.81 12.04
N LYS A 460 7.76 -20.67 11.02
CA LYS A 460 8.97 -19.84 11.09
C LYS A 460 8.81 -18.60 10.21
N VAL A 461 9.29 -17.46 10.67
CA VAL A 461 9.26 -16.19 9.93
C VAL A 461 10.67 -15.60 9.81
N VAL A 462 10.90 -14.83 8.74
CA VAL A 462 12.05 -13.92 8.64
C VAL A 462 11.58 -12.54 9.10
N VAL A 463 12.30 -11.96 10.07
CA VAL A 463 12.08 -10.57 10.50
C VAL A 463 13.08 -9.69 9.78
N LEU A 464 12.57 -8.70 9.05
CA LEU A 464 13.38 -7.71 8.35
C LEU A 464 13.29 -6.37 9.07
N PRO A 465 14.42 -5.66 9.28
CA PRO A 465 14.38 -4.24 9.60
C PRO A 465 13.55 -3.50 8.56
N PHE A 466 12.80 -2.50 9.01
CA PHE A 466 12.11 -1.61 8.08
C PHE A 466 13.13 -1.01 7.11
N ASN A 467 12.82 -1.06 5.81
CA ASN A 467 13.71 -0.61 4.73
C ASN A 467 14.94 -1.48 4.40
N ALA A 468 15.00 -2.73 4.86
CA ALA A 468 15.99 -3.65 4.34
C ALA A 468 15.77 -3.89 2.84
N THR A 469 16.78 -3.62 2.02
CA THR A 469 16.84 -4.02 0.62
C THR A 469 17.18 -5.50 0.56
N VAL A 470 16.26 -6.29 0.02
CA VAL A 470 16.40 -7.75 -0.02
C VAL A 470 16.70 -8.20 -1.44
N GLU A 471 17.73 -9.04 -1.58
CA GLU A 471 17.84 -9.94 -2.71
C GLU A 471 17.38 -11.32 -2.28
N LEU A 472 16.36 -11.84 -2.95
CA LEU A 472 15.84 -13.17 -2.71
C LEU A 472 16.03 -14.01 -3.96
N VAL A 473 16.85 -15.05 -3.85
CA VAL A 473 17.01 -16.07 -4.86
C VAL A 473 16.15 -17.27 -4.48
N LEU A 474 15.28 -17.67 -5.38
CA LEU A 474 14.41 -18.83 -5.27
C LEU A 474 14.94 -19.90 -6.22
N GLN A 475 15.30 -21.05 -5.67
CA GLN A 475 15.89 -22.19 -6.38
C GLN A 475 14.92 -23.36 -6.37
N ASP A 476 14.42 -23.75 -7.54
CA ASP A 476 13.67 -25.00 -7.68
C ASP A 476 14.57 -26.21 -7.39
N THR A 477 13.96 -27.30 -6.90
CA THR A 477 14.66 -28.56 -6.62
C THR A 477 14.03 -29.73 -7.36
N SER A 478 14.84 -30.74 -7.69
CA SER A 478 14.38 -31.99 -8.30
C SER A 478 13.82 -33.01 -7.29
N ILE A 479 13.65 -32.62 -6.01
CA ILE A 479 13.08 -33.48 -4.98
C ILE A 479 11.64 -33.83 -5.38
N ILE A 480 11.37 -35.14 -5.55
CA ILE A 480 10.14 -35.71 -6.16
C ILE A 480 10.00 -35.36 -7.65
N GLY A 481 10.20 -34.11 -8.04
CA GLY A 481 10.35 -33.70 -9.43
C GLY A 481 10.44 -32.19 -9.56
N ALA A 482 11.23 -31.72 -10.52
CA ALA A 482 11.38 -30.31 -10.81
C ALA A 482 10.06 -29.74 -11.38
N GLU A 483 9.62 -28.58 -10.89
CA GLU A 483 8.34 -28.00 -11.26
C GLU A 483 8.38 -26.47 -11.23
N SER A 484 7.57 -25.83 -12.07
CA SER A 484 7.42 -24.38 -12.04
C SER A 484 6.54 -23.98 -10.86
N HIS A 485 7.09 -23.24 -9.90
CA HIS A 485 6.37 -22.86 -8.69
C HIS A 485 5.93 -21.39 -8.72
N PRO A 486 4.61 -21.09 -8.76
CA PRO A 486 4.11 -19.73 -8.79
C PRO A 486 4.21 -19.05 -7.41
N LEU A 487 5.31 -18.35 -7.16
CA LEU A 487 5.53 -17.70 -5.87
C LEU A 487 4.99 -16.28 -5.87
N HIS A 488 4.19 -16.00 -4.85
CA HIS A 488 3.51 -14.72 -4.64
C HIS A 488 3.98 -14.10 -3.32
N LEU A 489 4.29 -12.80 -3.34
CA LEU A 489 4.61 -12.04 -2.14
C LEU A 489 3.47 -11.05 -1.84
N HIS A 490 2.85 -11.23 -0.67
CA HIS A 490 1.82 -10.31 -0.17
C HIS A 490 2.43 -8.94 0.19
N GLY A 491 1.65 -7.86 0.04
CA GLY A 491 2.04 -6.50 0.46
C GLY A 491 3.12 -5.82 -0.40
N PHE A 492 3.77 -6.55 -1.31
CA PHE A 492 4.88 -6.03 -2.12
C PHE A 492 4.76 -6.46 -3.58
N ASN A 493 5.28 -5.61 -4.45
CA ASN A 493 5.83 -6.06 -5.71
C ASN A 493 7.35 -6.16 -5.56
N PHE A 494 7.99 -6.96 -6.41
CA PHE A 494 9.43 -7.14 -6.49
C PHE A 494 9.92 -7.02 -7.93
N PHE A 495 11.18 -6.63 -8.12
CA PHE A 495 11.84 -6.62 -9.42
C PHE A 495 12.48 -7.96 -9.70
N VAL A 496 12.12 -8.59 -10.83
CA VAL A 496 12.73 -9.84 -11.31
C VAL A 496 14.05 -9.51 -12.03
N VAL A 497 15.17 -9.53 -11.30
CA VAL A 497 16.47 -9.07 -11.81
C VAL A 497 17.22 -10.15 -12.60
N GLY A 498 16.95 -11.43 -12.36
CA GLY A 498 17.57 -12.54 -13.08
C GLY A 498 16.76 -13.82 -13.00
N MET A 499 16.92 -14.69 -13.99
CA MET A 499 16.37 -16.05 -14.00
C MET A 499 17.26 -16.96 -14.84
N GLY A 500 17.33 -18.24 -14.48
CA GLY A 500 18.15 -19.23 -15.16
C GLY A 500 17.67 -20.66 -14.94
N PHE A 501 18.31 -21.60 -15.64
CA PHE A 501 18.17 -23.04 -15.42
C PHE A 501 19.38 -23.56 -14.64
N GLY A 502 19.22 -24.72 -14.02
CA GLY A 502 20.24 -25.33 -13.16
C GLY A 502 20.29 -24.69 -11.78
N ASN A 503 21.42 -24.90 -11.10
CA ASN A 503 21.66 -24.30 -9.79
C ASN A 503 22.18 -22.86 -9.97
N PHE A 504 21.67 -21.94 -9.16
CA PHE A 504 22.18 -20.57 -9.11
C PHE A 504 23.66 -20.54 -8.73
N ASP A 505 24.46 -19.83 -9.54
CA ASP A 505 25.86 -19.53 -9.24
C ASP A 505 25.97 -18.09 -8.68
N PRO A 506 26.23 -17.91 -7.37
CA PRO A 506 26.28 -16.58 -6.76
C PRO A 506 27.45 -15.71 -7.25
N LYS A 507 28.41 -16.27 -7.98
CA LYS A 507 29.54 -15.51 -8.57
C LYS A 507 29.25 -15.10 -10.00
N GLN A 508 28.63 -15.98 -10.80
CA GLN A 508 28.43 -15.75 -12.23
C GLN A 508 27.09 -15.12 -12.57
N ASP A 509 26.00 -15.59 -11.96
CA ASP A 509 24.66 -15.20 -12.37
C ASP A 509 24.30 -13.74 -12.05
N PRO A 510 24.71 -13.15 -10.91
CA PRO A 510 24.50 -11.72 -10.64
C PRO A 510 25.09 -10.79 -11.71
N THR A 511 26.15 -11.20 -12.41
CA THR A 511 26.77 -10.39 -13.49
C THR A 511 25.84 -10.21 -14.70
N LYS A 512 24.81 -11.06 -14.82
CA LYS A 512 23.82 -11.05 -15.91
C LYS A 512 22.51 -10.38 -15.49
N TYR A 513 22.42 -9.85 -14.27
CA TYR A 513 21.19 -9.24 -13.79
C TYR A 513 20.78 -8.03 -14.63
N ASN A 514 19.50 -7.99 -14.97
CA ASN A 514 18.88 -6.78 -15.51
C ASN A 514 18.55 -5.84 -14.35
N LEU A 515 19.44 -4.87 -14.12
CA LEU A 515 19.24 -3.81 -13.12
C LEU A 515 18.68 -2.51 -13.70
N PHE A 516 18.38 -2.49 -15.01
CA PHE A 516 17.92 -1.29 -15.72
C PHE A 516 16.39 -1.24 -15.85
N ASP A 517 15.79 -2.33 -16.36
CA ASP A 517 14.33 -2.41 -16.54
C ASP A 517 13.71 -3.80 -16.26
N PRO A 518 14.13 -4.48 -15.17
CA PRO A 518 13.52 -5.75 -14.77
C PRO A 518 12.01 -5.59 -14.56
N ALA A 519 11.26 -6.65 -14.79
CA ALA A 519 9.82 -6.64 -14.56
C ALA A 519 9.51 -6.45 -13.06
N GLU A 520 8.65 -5.50 -12.74
CA GLU A 520 8.02 -5.40 -11.41
C GLU A 520 6.79 -6.32 -11.37
N ARG A 521 6.74 -7.27 -10.44
CA ARG A 521 5.71 -8.32 -10.34
C ARG A 521 5.31 -8.54 -8.89
N ASN A 522 4.12 -9.11 -8.66
CA ASN A 522 3.78 -9.68 -7.34
C ASN A 522 3.80 -11.21 -7.35
N THR A 523 3.73 -11.84 -8.53
CA THR A 523 3.77 -13.29 -8.70
C THR A 523 4.64 -13.68 -9.88
N LEU A 524 5.49 -14.70 -9.70
CA LEU A 524 6.29 -15.29 -10.77
C LEU A 524 6.44 -16.80 -10.57
N GLY A 525 6.31 -17.57 -11.64
CA GLY A 525 6.75 -18.97 -11.67
C GLY A 525 8.27 -19.05 -11.60
N VAL A 526 8.81 -19.72 -10.59
CA VAL A 526 10.23 -20.12 -10.57
C VAL A 526 10.42 -21.11 -11.72
N PRO A 527 11.40 -20.93 -12.62
CA PRO A 527 11.60 -21.87 -13.72
C PRO A 527 11.80 -23.30 -13.20
N SER A 528 11.10 -24.26 -13.80
CA SER A 528 11.30 -25.69 -13.50
C SER A 528 12.75 -26.09 -13.77
N GLY A 529 13.37 -26.70 -12.76
CA GLY A 529 14.79 -27.05 -12.76
C GLY A 529 15.69 -25.83 -12.83
N GLY A 530 15.31 -24.70 -12.21
CA GLY A 530 16.00 -23.43 -12.33
C GLY A 530 15.85 -22.51 -11.14
N TRP A 531 16.13 -21.23 -11.35
CA TRP A 531 16.14 -20.21 -10.29
C TRP A 531 15.66 -18.84 -10.79
N VAL A 532 15.25 -18.00 -9.84
CA VAL A 532 14.93 -16.58 -10.06
C VAL A 532 15.49 -15.72 -8.92
N ALA A 533 15.98 -14.52 -9.24
CA ALA A 533 16.44 -13.52 -8.28
C ALA A 533 15.57 -12.25 -8.28
N LEU A 534 15.24 -11.74 -7.09
CA LEU A 534 14.27 -10.65 -6.85
C LEU A 534 14.86 -9.49 -6.00
N ARG A 535 14.49 -8.20 -6.21
CA ARG A 535 14.88 -7.01 -5.36
C ARG A 535 13.74 -6.00 -5.01
N GLY A 536 13.82 -5.24 -3.89
CA GLY A 536 12.90 -4.11 -3.48
C GLY A 536 13.42 -3.06 -2.42
N GLU A 537 12.82 -1.84 -2.28
CA GLU A 537 13.23 -0.65 -1.42
C GLU A 537 12.06 -0.04 -0.57
N VAL A 538 12.33 0.75 0.51
CA VAL A 538 11.34 1.51 1.35
C VAL A 538 11.76 2.99 1.68
N ILE A 539 10.80 3.90 1.99
CA ILE A 539 11.04 5.31 2.43
C ILE A 539 10.37 5.56 3.80
N LEU A 540 11.04 6.27 4.72
CA LEU A 540 10.51 6.61 6.06
C LEU A 540 9.95 8.05 6.14
N SER A 541 8.69 8.19 6.54
CA SER A 541 8.02 9.47 6.81
C SER A 541 6.99 9.29 7.93
N ALA A 542 7.42 9.42 9.18
CA ALA A 542 6.61 9.21 10.39
C ALA A 542 6.46 10.47 11.27
N GLY A 543 6.92 11.63 10.79
CA GLY A 543 6.81 12.92 11.48
C GLY A 543 7.92 13.15 12.50
N ALA A 544 7.94 14.35 13.08
CA ALA A 544 9.03 14.84 13.94
C ALA A 544 9.35 13.96 15.15
N ILE A 545 8.35 13.23 15.67
CA ILE A 545 8.52 12.31 16.80
C ILE A 545 8.67 10.86 16.29
N GLY A 546 7.81 10.44 15.37
CA GLY A 546 7.75 9.04 14.93
C GLY A 546 8.98 8.58 14.17
N SER A 547 9.61 9.44 13.36
CA SER A 547 10.80 9.08 12.60
C SER A 547 12.03 8.82 13.47
N PRO A 548 12.44 9.73 14.38
CA PRO A 548 13.54 9.44 15.31
C PRO A 548 13.21 8.27 16.24
N GLN A 549 11.95 8.12 16.69
CA GLN A 549 11.53 6.96 17.47
C GLN A 549 11.74 5.64 16.70
N LEU A 550 11.37 5.59 15.42
CA LEU A 550 11.53 4.41 14.58
C LEU A 550 13.01 4.11 14.29
N LEU A 551 13.85 5.12 14.08
CA LEU A 551 15.30 4.91 13.94
C LEU A 551 15.89 4.28 15.21
N LEU A 552 15.57 4.84 16.38
CA LEU A 552 16.04 4.31 17.67
C LEU A 552 15.55 2.88 17.91
N LEU A 553 14.27 2.59 17.67
CA LEU A 553 13.72 1.23 17.79
C LEU A 553 14.32 0.24 16.79
N SER A 554 14.86 0.74 15.66
CA SER A 554 15.52 -0.06 14.64
C SER A 554 17.03 -0.22 14.88
N GLY A 555 17.53 0.20 16.04
CA GLY A 555 18.95 0.08 16.39
C GLY A 555 19.84 1.16 15.78
N VAL A 556 19.28 2.24 15.26
CA VAL A 556 20.03 3.38 14.70
C VAL A 556 19.97 4.55 15.67
N GLY A 557 21.08 4.85 16.34
CA GLY A 557 21.13 5.92 17.34
C GLY A 557 22.26 5.81 18.36
N PRO A 558 22.17 6.53 19.50
CA PRO A 558 23.25 6.58 20.47
C PRO A 558 23.44 5.24 21.17
N VAL A 559 24.64 4.66 21.08
CA VAL A 559 24.99 3.37 21.71
C VAL A 559 24.56 3.28 23.18
N PRO A 560 24.87 4.25 24.07
CA PRO A 560 24.48 4.14 25.48
C PRO A 560 22.95 4.04 25.68
N HIS A 561 22.18 4.75 24.85
CA HIS A 561 20.72 4.75 24.91
C HIS A 561 20.15 3.41 24.45
N LEU A 562 20.62 2.92 23.30
CA LEU A 562 20.15 1.65 22.73
C LEU A 562 20.53 0.46 23.61
N SER A 563 21.77 0.44 24.11
CA SER A 563 22.25 -0.59 25.03
C SER A 563 21.48 -0.61 26.35
N SER A 564 21.13 0.55 26.93
CA SER A 564 20.32 0.59 28.17
C SER A 564 18.94 -0.05 28.01
N LEU A 565 18.44 -0.13 26.77
CA LEU A 565 17.14 -0.69 26.43
C LEU A 565 17.26 -2.09 25.81
N HIS A 566 18.47 -2.67 25.79
CA HIS A 566 18.76 -3.96 25.16
C HIS A 566 18.36 -4.01 23.67
N ILE A 567 18.42 -2.87 22.97
CA ILE A 567 18.19 -2.78 21.53
C ILE A 567 19.53 -3.05 20.83
N PRO A 568 19.63 -4.04 19.92
CA PRO A 568 20.85 -4.26 19.13
C PRO A 568 21.22 -3.02 18.33
N VAL A 569 22.47 -2.57 18.45
CA VAL A 569 22.97 -1.42 17.69
C VAL A 569 23.27 -1.87 16.26
N VAL A 570 22.51 -1.31 15.32
CA VAL A 570 22.70 -1.46 13.86
C VAL A 570 23.66 -0.39 13.35
N TYR A 571 23.48 0.86 13.79
CA TYR A 571 24.38 1.97 13.46
C TYR A 571 24.46 2.97 14.62
N SER A 572 25.69 3.29 15.01
CA SER A 572 25.95 4.29 16.05
C SER A 572 25.85 5.69 15.45
N ASN A 573 24.81 6.43 15.83
CA ASN A 573 24.70 7.85 15.52
C ASN A 573 24.23 8.61 16.76
N PRO A 574 25.11 9.42 17.39
CA PRO A 574 24.79 10.09 18.65
C PRO A 574 23.75 11.21 18.50
N ASP A 575 23.44 11.65 17.29
CA ASP A 575 22.53 12.77 17.05
C ASP A 575 21.05 12.33 16.89
N VAL A 576 20.77 11.03 16.71
CA VAL A 576 19.38 10.54 16.53
C VAL A 576 18.56 10.76 17.80
N GLY A 577 17.41 11.40 17.64
CA GLY A 577 16.53 11.79 18.75
C GLY A 577 17.00 13.02 19.52
N ASN A 578 18.12 13.64 19.16
CA ASN A 578 18.57 14.92 19.74
C ASN A 578 18.16 16.11 18.88
N PHE A 579 18.33 17.32 19.42
CA PHE A 579 17.96 18.58 18.79
C PHE A 579 16.46 18.67 18.46
N ILE A 580 15.63 17.99 19.26
CA ILE A 580 14.18 18.09 19.15
C ILE A 580 13.77 19.49 19.63
N ALA A 581 12.97 20.19 18.85
CA ALA A 581 12.50 21.54 19.15
C ALA A 581 11.01 21.70 18.83
N ASP A 582 10.41 22.67 19.49
CA ASP A 582 9.08 23.21 19.21
C ASP A 582 9.14 24.72 19.37
N ASN A 583 8.27 25.46 18.70
CA ASN A 583 8.15 26.88 18.97
C ASN A 583 7.41 27.07 20.30
N PRO A 584 8.04 27.57 21.39
CA PRO A 584 7.34 27.77 22.64
C PRO A 584 6.30 28.88 22.51
N ARG A 585 5.22 28.73 23.29
CA ARG A 585 4.12 29.69 23.33
C ARG A 585 3.76 30.10 24.76
N ASN A 586 3.46 31.37 24.91
CA ASN A 586 2.91 31.95 26.13
C ASN A 586 1.72 32.83 25.75
N GLY A 587 0.78 33.04 26.65
CA GLY A 587 -0.39 33.84 26.30
C GLY A 587 -1.33 34.04 27.46
N ILE A 588 -2.38 34.79 27.18
CA ILE A 588 -3.47 35.09 28.10
C ILE A 588 -4.79 34.77 27.42
N ASN A 589 -5.75 34.32 28.22
CA ASN A 589 -7.12 34.10 27.79
C ASN A 589 -8.01 35.07 28.55
N ILE A 590 -8.71 35.93 27.83
CA ILE A 590 -9.60 36.95 28.36
C ILE A 590 -11.03 36.47 28.11
N VAL A 591 -11.84 36.45 29.17
CA VAL A 591 -13.28 36.20 29.03
C VAL A 591 -13.90 37.47 28.47
N ALA A 592 -14.67 37.35 27.39
CA ALA A 592 -15.37 38.48 26.81
C ALA A 592 -16.73 38.69 27.51
N PRO A 593 -17.17 39.95 27.75
CA PRO A 593 -18.48 40.25 28.33
C PRO A 593 -19.64 40.03 27.35
N TYR A 594 -19.34 39.77 26.07
CA TYR A 594 -20.29 39.47 25.02
C TYR A 594 -19.88 38.23 24.22
N ALA A 595 -20.80 37.71 23.40
CA ALA A 595 -20.54 36.55 22.56
C ALA A 595 -19.54 36.90 21.46
N LEU A 596 -18.45 36.14 21.37
CA LEU A 596 -17.49 36.21 20.27
C LEU A 596 -17.69 35.00 19.35
N ASP A 597 -17.74 35.25 18.05
CA ASP A 597 -17.66 34.19 17.06
C ASP A 597 -16.30 33.50 17.14
N GLY A 598 -16.28 32.17 17.01
CA GLY A 598 -15.04 31.42 16.96
C GLY A 598 -14.21 31.81 15.72
N SER A 599 -12.92 32.08 15.92
CA SER A 599 -12.01 32.47 14.84
C SER A 599 -10.74 31.63 14.82
N ASN A 600 -10.13 31.52 13.64
CA ASN A 600 -8.81 30.91 13.50
C ASN A 600 -7.72 31.89 13.98
N PRO A 601 -6.56 31.40 14.47
CA PRO A 601 -5.41 32.23 14.81
C PRO A 601 -5.01 33.16 13.67
N GLN A 602 -4.97 34.46 13.97
CA GLN A 602 -4.46 35.49 13.06
C GLN A 602 -3.24 36.16 13.66
N VAL A 603 -2.25 36.47 12.82
CA VAL A 603 -1.09 37.27 13.24
C VAL A 603 -1.54 38.72 13.42
N VAL A 604 -1.49 39.21 14.66
CA VAL A 604 -1.90 40.57 15.04
C VAL A 604 -0.71 41.46 15.39
N GLY A 605 0.50 40.90 15.51
CA GLY A 605 1.71 41.66 15.75
C GLY A 605 2.99 40.86 15.55
N VAL A 606 4.08 41.58 15.30
CA VAL A 606 5.44 41.03 15.25
C VAL A 606 6.33 41.84 16.18
N VAL A 607 7.11 41.15 17.02
CA VAL A 607 7.98 41.78 18.04
C VAL A 607 9.42 41.37 17.78
N GLY A 608 10.29 42.34 17.50
CA GLY A 608 11.73 42.10 17.23
C GLY A 608 12.12 42.31 15.76
N GLY A 609 13.35 41.93 15.40
CA GLY A 609 13.96 42.16 14.08
C GLY A 609 14.17 40.88 13.26
N ALA A 610 14.74 41.01 12.05
CA ALA A 610 15.02 39.86 11.18
C ALA A 610 15.94 38.84 11.87
N GLY A 611 15.44 37.61 12.06
CA GLY A 611 16.16 36.51 12.76
C GLY A 611 15.94 36.43 14.29
N ASP A 612 15.25 37.42 14.87
CA ASP A 612 14.90 37.51 16.29
C ASP A 612 13.49 38.09 16.45
N PHE A 613 12.54 37.58 15.67
CA PHE A 613 11.16 38.04 15.70
C PHE A 613 10.26 37.00 16.36
N ASN A 614 9.32 37.52 17.13
CA ASN A 614 8.23 36.77 17.70
C ASN A 614 6.92 37.17 17.02
N VAL A 615 5.96 36.25 17.02
CA VAL A 615 4.65 36.48 16.44
C VAL A 615 3.63 36.54 17.58
N ILE A 616 2.79 37.57 17.59
CA ILE A 616 1.61 37.64 18.44
C ILE A 616 0.42 37.25 17.57
N GLU A 617 -0.33 36.25 18.03
CA GLU A 617 -1.55 35.78 17.39
C GLU A 617 -2.75 36.01 18.30
N GLY A 618 -3.87 36.38 17.69
CA GLY A 618 -5.17 36.54 18.35
C GLY A 618 -6.18 35.55 17.76
N PHE A 619 -7.03 34.98 18.62
CA PHE A 619 -8.19 34.20 18.20
C PHE A 619 -9.25 34.15 19.30
N SER A 620 -10.43 33.71 18.94
CA SER A 620 -11.58 33.56 19.84
C SER A 620 -12.14 32.15 19.77
N TYR A 621 -12.58 31.63 20.91
CA TYR A 621 -13.26 30.33 20.98
C TYR A 621 -14.28 30.30 22.11
N ILE A 622 -15.22 29.37 22.03
CA ILE A 622 -16.23 29.14 23.05
C ILE A 622 -15.77 27.99 23.95
N SER A 623 -15.61 28.26 25.24
CA SER A 623 -15.24 27.25 26.24
C SER A 623 -16.48 26.78 27.00
N PRO A 624 -16.81 25.47 26.97
CA PRO A 624 -17.88 24.93 27.82
C PRO A 624 -17.40 24.90 29.28
N PHE A 625 -18.09 25.62 30.16
CA PHE A 625 -17.81 25.65 31.60
C PHE A 625 -18.87 24.84 32.36
N SER A 626 -18.43 23.86 33.15
CA SER A 626 -19.29 23.05 34.02
C SER A 626 -18.95 23.34 35.48
N PHE A 627 -19.94 23.71 36.30
CA PHE A 627 -19.74 23.83 37.74
C PHE A 627 -19.52 22.43 38.36
N PRO A 628 -18.51 22.23 39.23
CA PRO A 628 -18.55 21.14 40.17
C PRO A 628 -19.57 21.50 41.26
N GLN A 629 -20.75 20.87 41.26
CA GLN A 629 -21.74 21.08 42.32
C GLN A 629 -21.33 20.34 43.60
N PRO A 630 -21.37 20.97 44.79
CA PRO A 630 -21.41 20.26 46.06
C PRO A 630 -22.82 19.67 46.25
N PHE A 631 -22.91 18.35 46.41
CA PHE A 631 -24.07 17.53 46.82
C PHE A 631 -25.46 18.20 46.87
N GLY A 632 -26.35 17.88 45.91
CA GLY A 632 -27.77 18.22 45.94
C GLY A 632 -28.67 17.07 45.47
N LEU A 633 -29.79 16.85 46.17
CA LEU A 633 -30.68 15.67 46.14
C LEU A 633 -31.77 15.68 45.03
N PHE A 634 -31.61 16.42 43.92
CA PHE A 634 -32.58 16.44 42.82
C PHE A 634 -31.93 16.20 41.45
N PRO A 635 -32.58 15.46 40.52
CA PRO A 635 -32.02 15.21 39.19
C PRO A 635 -32.38 16.32 38.19
N ASN A 636 -31.35 16.65 37.39
CA ASN A 636 -31.36 17.11 36.00
C ASN A 636 -31.11 18.59 35.63
N SER A 637 -30.20 18.70 34.65
CA SER A 637 -30.15 19.65 33.53
C SER A 637 -29.79 21.10 33.81
N THR A 638 -28.49 21.40 33.79
CA THR A 638 -28.00 22.68 33.26
C THR A 638 -27.00 22.42 32.14
N SER A 639 -27.28 22.92 30.94
CA SER A 639 -26.32 22.98 29.84
C SER A 639 -25.07 23.73 30.31
N PRO A 640 -23.84 23.31 29.94
CA PRO A 640 -22.63 24.02 30.34
C PRO A 640 -22.69 25.48 29.90
N LEU A 641 -22.33 26.40 30.78
CA LEU A 641 -22.26 27.83 30.48
C LEU A 641 -21.18 28.02 29.41
N GLN A 642 -21.55 28.58 28.27
CA GLN A 642 -20.64 28.82 27.16
C GLN A 642 -19.96 30.17 27.34
N LEU A 643 -18.67 30.16 27.71
CA LEU A 643 -17.88 31.38 27.85
C LEU A 643 -17.20 31.71 26.52
N SER A 644 -17.38 32.94 26.04
CA SER A 644 -16.60 33.45 24.92
C SER A 644 -15.23 33.90 25.41
N VAL A 645 -14.17 33.37 24.82
CA VAL A 645 -12.79 33.60 25.24
C VAL A 645 -11.99 34.17 24.08
N ALA A 646 -11.38 35.33 24.29
CA ALA A 646 -10.37 35.90 23.41
C ALA A 646 -8.98 35.48 23.92
N ALA A 647 -8.24 34.74 23.10
CA ALA A 647 -6.88 34.33 23.39
C ALA A 647 -5.88 35.20 22.63
N ILE A 648 -4.88 35.72 23.35
CA ILE A 648 -3.73 36.40 22.78
C ILE A 648 -2.50 35.59 23.13
N VAL A 649 -1.84 35.06 22.12
CA VAL A 649 -0.69 34.18 22.28
C VAL A 649 0.54 34.75 21.60
N HIS A 650 1.65 34.72 22.32
CA HIS A 650 2.98 34.97 21.84
C HIS A 650 3.64 33.65 21.46
N LYS A 651 4.24 33.62 20.27
CA LYS A 651 5.01 32.49 19.73
C LYS A 651 6.43 32.92 19.44
N ILE A 652 7.40 32.14 19.94
CA ILE A 652 8.81 32.31 19.60
C ILE A 652 9.12 31.47 18.37
N SER A 653 9.51 32.13 17.27
CA SER A 653 9.93 31.45 16.05
C SER A 653 11.43 31.15 16.08
N GLY A 654 11.80 29.88 15.85
CA GLY A 654 13.20 29.45 15.82
C GLY A 654 13.90 29.63 17.18
N PRO A 655 13.45 28.92 18.22
CA PRO A 655 14.12 28.94 19.51
C PRO A 655 15.55 28.37 19.41
N GLN A 656 16.44 28.84 20.29
CA GLN A 656 17.78 28.26 20.43
C GLN A 656 17.78 27.04 21.35
N SER A 657 16.84 27.01 22.30
CA SER A 657 16.59 25.89 23.19
C SER A 657 16.20 24.66 22.36
N THR A 658 16.95 23.57 22.56
CA THR A 658 16.63 22.27 21.97
C THR A 658 16.69 21.20 23.05
N GLY A 659 16.03 20.09 22.80
CA GLY A 659 16.06 18.95 23.69
C GLY A 659 16.17 17.63 22.96
N SER A 660 15.55 16.61 23.53
CA SER A 660 15.78 15.22 23.16
C SER A 660 14.54 14.36 23.28
N LEU A 661 14.59 13.25 22.55
CA LEU A 661 13.61 12.19 22.52
C LEU A 661 14.27 10.91 23.02
N ARG A 662 13.62 10.26 23.98
CA ARG A 662 14.08 9.01 24.59
C ARG A 662 12.98 7.97 24.50
N LEU A 663 13.34 6.78 24.05
CA LEU A 663 12.43 5.64 24.06
C LEU A 663 12.05 5.28 25.50
N LEU A 664 10.75 5.11 25.74
CA LEU A 664 10.21 4.53 26.98
C LEU A 664 9.94 3.03 26.85
N SER A 665 10.01 2.49 25.63
CA SER A 665 9.90 1.07 25.35
C SER A 665 10.95 0.67 24.35
N SER A 666 11.56 -0.49 24.58
CA SER A 666 12.52 -1.11 23.65
C SER A 666 11.87 -1.84 22.48
N ALA A 667 10.54 -2.05 22.51
CA ALA A 667 9.86 -2.91 21.54
C ALA A 667 8.46 -2.46 21.11
N GLU A 668 7.83 -1.50 21.81
CA GLU A 668 6.48 -1.03 21.49
C GLU A 668 6.51 0.33 20.79
N VAL A 669 6.31 0.36 19.47
CA VAL A 669 6.25 1.61 18.69
C VAL A 669 5.07 2.52 19.10
N LYS A 670 4.01 1.95 19.67
CA LYS A 670 2.84 2.71 20.14
C LYS A 670 3.05 3.41 21.47
N VAL A 671 4.04 2.96 22.26
CA VAL A 671 4.41 3.68 23.48
C VAL A 671 5.08 4.96 23.04
N SER A 672 4.42 6.09 23.30
CA SER A 672 4.96 7.40 22.95
C SER A 672 6.30 7.60 23.65
N PRO A 673 7.34 8.07 22.94
CA PRO A 673 8.63 8.31 23.56
C PRO A 673 8.53 9.51 24.51
N ALA A 674 9.42 9.57 25.50
CA ALA A 674 9.58 10.76 26.32
C ALA A 674 10.25 11.85 25.48
N VAL A 675 9.58 13.00 25.35
CA VAL A 675 10.10 14.16 24.62
C VAL A 675 10.32 15.31 25.60
N ARG A 676 11.51 15.90 25.55
CA ARG A 676 11.84 17.14 26.26
C ARG A 676 12.27 18.17 25.25
N PHE A 677 11.64 19.34 25.25
CA PHE A 677 12.01 20.47 24.37
C PHE A 677 12.97 21.47 25.05
N ASN A 678 13.09 21.41 26.37
CA ASN A 678 13.92 22.30 27.19
C ASN A 678 13.61 23.80 26.99
N TYR A 679 12.34 24.18 26.92
CA TYR A 679 11.95 25.59 26.75
C TYR A 679 12.69 26.51 27.73
N PHE A 680 13.26 27.59 27.19
CA PHE A 680 13.99 28.61 27.97
C PHE A 680 15.22 28.08 28.71
N SER A 681 15.84 27.01 28.20
CA SER A 681 17.19 26.63 28.63
C SER A 681 18.20 27.67 28.19
N GLU A 682 18.00 28.26 27.01
CA GLU A 682 18.80 29.38 26.51
C GLU A 682 18.22 30.73 26.98
N PRO A 683 19.02 31.60 27.63
CA PRO A 683 18.54 32.89 28.15
C PRO A 683 17.90 33.79 27.10
N VAL A 684 18.34 33.68 25.84
CA VAL A 684 17.81 34.48 24.74
C VAL A 684 16.33 34.18 24.46
N ASP A 685 15.91 32.92 24.58
CA ASP A 685 14.51 32.53 24.37
C ASP A 685 13.61 33.05 25.49
N LEU A 686 14.12 33.06 26.72
CA LEU A 686 13.40 33.66 27.85
C LEU A 686 13.25 35.17 27.66
N GLY A 687 14.33 35.86 27.29
CA GLY A 687 14.27 37.29 27.00
C GLY A 687 13.31 37.62 25.85
N ARG A 688 13.20 36.75 24.83
CA ARG A 688 12.19 36.87 23.77
C ARG A 688 10.77 36.75 24.32
N CYS A 689 10.52 35.81 25.24
CA CYS A 689 9.23 35.71 25.91
C CYS A 689 8.91 36.98 26.70
N VAL A 690 9.86 37.49 27.49
CA VAL A 690 9.66 38.72 28.28
C VAL A 690 9.25 39.89 27.40
N ARG A 691 9.97 40.14 26.31
CA ARG A 691 9.63 41.20 25.34
C ARG A 691 8.25 40.99 24.72
N GLY A 692 7.90 39.75 24.37
CA GLY A 692 6.61 39.40 23.80
C GLY A 692 5.44 39.66 24.75
N MET A 693 5.55 39.19 25.99
CA MET A 693 4.52 39.34 27.00
C MET A 693 4.35 40.80 27.44
N ARG A 694 5.44 41.59 27.49
CA ARG A 694 5.36 43.05 27.66
C ARG A 694 4.55 43.70 26.56
N LYS A 695 4.80 43.32 25.30
CA LYS A 695 4.06 43.89 24.17
C LYS A 695 2.57 43.53 24.21
N ILE A 696 2.22 42.31 24.62
CA ILE A 696 0.83 41.94 24.90
C ILE A 696 0.25 42.84 26.00
N GLY A 697 1.01 43.07 27.08
CA GLY A 697 0.63 44.00 28.15
C GLY A 697 0.36 45.43 27.66
N ASP A 698 1.16 45.93 26.71
CA ASP A 698 0.92 47.22 26.06
C ASP A 698 -0.32 47.21 25.16
N MET A 699 -0.59 46.11 24.44
CA MET A 699 -1.80 45.98 23.63
C MET A 699 -3.07 46.07 24.50
N LEU A 700 -3.06 45.49 25.70
CA LEU A 700 -4.20 45.55 26.63
C LEU A 700 -4.51 46.96 27.17
N LYS A 701 -3.59 47.92 27.01
CA LYS A 701 -3.77 49.32 27.42
C LYS A 701 -4.38 50.19 26.31
N THR A 702 -4.65 49.63 25.14
CA THR A 702 -5.20 50.37 24.00
C THR A 702 -6.72 50.41 24.02
N ASP A 703 -7.30 51.47 23.46
CA ASP A 703 -8.75 51.69 23.39
C ASP A 703 -9.49 50.51 22.73
N SER A 704 -8.84 49.79 21.81
CA SER A 704 -9.41 48.62 21.13
C SER A 704 -9.71 47.42 22.04
N PHE A 705 -9.15 47.38 23.26
CA PHE A 705 -9.39 46.31 24.23
C PHE A 705 -10.31 46.72 25.39
N GLU A 706 -10.78 47.98 25.42
CA GLU A 706 -11.67 48.47 26.48
C GLU A 706 -12.98 47.69 26.55
N GLU A 707 -13.57 47.35 25.39
CA GLU A 707 -14.82 46.58 25.30
C GLU A 707 -14.73 45.17 25.89
N LEU A 708 -13.52 44.65 26.13
CA LEU A 708 -13.31 43.33 26.74
C LEU A 708 -13.19 43.38 28.27
N LYS A 709 -13.32 44.55 28.90
CA LYS A 709 -13.31 44.69 30.35
C LYS A 709 -14.71 44.47 30.94
N PHE A 710 -14.76 43.90 32.14
CA PHE A 710 -15.96 43.87 32.96
C PHE A 710 -15.95 45.02 33.96
N GLU A 711 -17.11 45.58 34.24
CA GLU A 711 -17.33 46.38 35.45
C GLU A 711 -17.23 45.47 36.68
N LYS A 712 -16.33 45.79 37.61
CA LYS A 712 -16.27 45.11 38.91
C LYS A 712 -17.37 45.64 39.83
N LEU A 713 -17.74 44.84 40.82
CA LEU A 713 -18.71 45.20 41.88
C LEU A 713 -18.39 46.52 42.62
N GLU A 714 -17.14 46.98 42.58
CA GLU A 714 -16.67 48.24 43.18
C GLU A 714 -16.67 49.42 42.20
N GLY A 715 -17.20 49.26 40.98
CA GLY A 715 -17.24 50.30 39.93
C GLY A 715 -15.95 50.46 39.13
N ALA A 716 -14.93 49.62 39.36
CA ALA A 716 -13.67 49.65 38.61
C ALA A 716 -13.71 48.67 37.42
N GLU A 717 -13.31 49.09 36.22
CA GLU A 717 -13.23 48.21 35.05
C GLU A 717 -11.97 47.34 35.05
N GLY A 718 -12.05 46.12 34.53
CA GLY A 718 -10.86 45.30 34.29
C GLY A 718 -11.11 43.99 33.56
N PHE A 719 -10.04 43.36 33.10
CA PHE A 719 -10.10 42.07 32.39
C PHE A 719 -10.36 40.91 33.35
N THR A 720 -11.24 40.00 32.94
CA THR A 720 -11.44 38.70 33.57
C THR A 720 -10.64 37.66 32.79
N PHE A 721 -9.75 36.92 33.46
CA PHE A 721 -8.87 35.94 32.81
C PHE A 721 -9.30 34.50 33.05
N LEU A 722 -9.19 33.66 32.03
CA LEU A 722 -9.29 32.21 32.14
C LEU A 722 -7.89 31.59 32.24
N GLY A 723 -7.41 31.40 33.47
CA GLY A 723 -6.06 30.94 33.76
C GLY A 723 -5.14 32.07 34.21
N PRO A 724 -3.80 31.90 34.10
CA PRO A 724 -2.83 32.88 34.58
C PRO A 724 -2.98 34.24 33.88
N SER A 725 -3.01 35.32 34.67
CA SER A 725 -2.98 36.69 34.18
C SER A 725 -1.56 37.24 34.10
N LEU A 726 -1.36 38.27 33.27
CA LEU A 726 -0.08 38.99 33.22
C LEU A 726 0.27 39.58 34.60
N PRO A 727 1.57 39.60 34.97
CA PRO A 727 2.00 40.26 36.20
C PRO A 727 1.54 41.72 36.27
N LYS A 728 1.14 42.18 37.47
CA LYS A 728 0.68 43.56 37.69
C LYS A 728 1.76 44.59 37.34
N ASN A 729 3.00 44.32 37.75
CA ASN A 729 4.15 45.15 37.40
C ASN A 729 4.86 44.58 36.17
N GLN A 730 4.47 45.03 34.99
CA GLN A 730 5.05 44.57 33.73
C GLN A 730 6.47 45.13 33.47
N SER A 731 6.92 46.08 34.28
CA SER A 731 8.28 46.63 34.21
C SER A 731 9.30 45.74 34.93
N ASP A 732 8.87 44.86 35.84
CA ASP A 732 9.75 43.93 36.56
C ASP A 732 10.03 42.66 35.73
N ASP A 733 11.28 42.52 35.27
CA ASP A 733 11.73 41.36 34.47
C ASP A 733 11.54 40.04 35.22
N ALA A 734 11.82 40.00 36.53
CA ALA A 734 11.75 38.76 37.30
C ALA A 734 10.32 38.19 37.36
N SER A 735 9.32 39.06 37.51
CA SER A 735 7.91 38.68 37.49
C SER A 735 7.47 38.13 36.13
N ILE A 736 7.91 38.74 35.03
CA ILE A 736 7.55 38.28 33.67
C ILE A 736 8.31 37.00 33.31
N GLU A 737 9.57 36.86 33.70
CA GLU A 737 10.32 35.61 33.50
C GLU A 737 9.64 34.44 34.23
N THR A 738 9.19 34.67 35.46
CA THR A 738 8.42 33.67 36.23
C THR A 738 7.11 33.32 35.52
N PHE A 739 6.41 34.31 34.98
CA PHE A 739 5.21 34.09 34.17
C PHE A 739 5.54 33.27 32.90
N CYS A 740 6.59 33.61 32.18
CA CYS A 740 7.03 32.90 30.98
C CYS A 740 7.29 31.42 31.29
N ARG A 741 8.07 31.12 32.32
CA ARG A 741 8.40 29.73 32.70
C ARG A 741 7.19 28.93 33.17
N SER A 742 6.28 29.55 33.91
CA SER A 742 5.11 28.85 34.48
C SER A 742 3.98 28.63 33.47
N THR A 743 3.90 29.44 32.41
CA THR A 743 2.79 29.39 31.44
C THR A 743 3.18 28.83 30.07
N VAL A 744 4.45 28.49 29.86
CA VAL A 744 4.92 27.99 28.56
C VAL A 744 4.25 26.70 28.18
N THR A 745 3.80 26.62 26.94
CA THR A 745 3.24 25.40 26.37
C THR A 745 3.61 25.28 24.89
N THR A 746 3.23 24.15 24.29
CA THR A 746 3.57 23.79 22.91
C THR A 746 2.74 24.57 21.90
N TYR A 747 3.37 24.98 20.78
CA TYR A 747 2.65 25.45 19.57
C TYR A 747 2.37 24.31 18.58
N TRP A 748 2.74 23.07 18.93
CA TRP A 748 2.60 21.86 18.12
C TRP A 748 3.38 21.89 16.80
N HIS A 749 4.46 22.65 16.76
CA HIS A 749 5.35 22.83 15.61
C HIS A 749 6.62 22.00 15.78
N TYR A 750 6.47 20.73 16.13
CA TYR A 750 7.57 19.82 16.44
C TYR A 750 8.49 19.61 15.24
N HIS A 751 9.79 19.68 15.51
CA HIS A 751 10.83 19.44 14.51
C HIS A 751 12.13 18.96 15.16
N GLY A 752 13.09 18.54 14.33
CA GLY A 752 14.35 17.95 14.80
C GLY A 752 14.26 16.47 15.20
N GLY A 753 15.37 15.91 15.69
CA GLY A 753 15.50 14.47 15.96
C GLY A 753 16.14 13.64 14.83
N CYS A 754 16.05 14.09 13.58
CA CYS A 754 16.72 13.48 12.42
C CYS A 754 17.37 14.55 11.53
N LEU A 755 18.10 15.50 12.12
CA LEU A 755 18.56 16.69 11.41
C LEU A 755 19.48 16.40 10.22
N LEU A 756 19.27 17.15 9.15
CA LEU A 756 20.18 17.22 8.00
C LEU A 756 21.58 17.67 8.43
N GLY A 757 22.62 17.00 7.91
CA GLY A 757 24.02 17.24 8.27
C GLY A 757 24.46 16.58 9.58
N LYS A 758 23.54 16.07 10.40
CA LYS A 758 23.81 15.37 11.66
C LYS A 758 23.46 13.89 11.57
N VAL A 759 22.17 13.61 11.44
CA VAL A 759 21.62 12.26 11.25
C VAL A 759 21.55 11.90 9.77
N LEU A 760 21.26 12.89 8.93
CA LEU A 760 21.11 12.70 7.48
C LEU A 760 22.26 13.37 6.70
N ASP A 761 22.56 12.87 5.51
CA ASP A 761 23.45 13.50 4.52
C ASP A 761 22.74 14.61 3.72
N GLY A 762 23.43 15.27 2.79
CA GLY A 762 22.86 16.34 1.93
C GLY A 762 21.73 15.89 0.99
N ASP A 763 21.49 14.60 0.90
CA ASP A 763 20.45 13.96 0.11
C ASP A 763 19.34 13.38 1.01
N TYR A 764 19.31 13.74 2.29
CA TYR A 764 18.34 13.25 3.27
C TYR A 764 18.42 11.74 3.53
N ARG A 765 19.53 11.08 3.15
CA ARG A 765 19.78 9.68 3.54
C ARG A 765 20.28 9.67 4.98
N VAL A 766 19.83 8.71 5.78
CA VAL A 766 20.44 8.43 7.08
C VAL A 766 21.90 8.07 6.83
N LYS A 767 22.82 8.78 7.50
CA LYS A 767 24.26 8.58 7.28
C LYS A 767 24.65 7.13 7.49
N GLU A 768 25.63 6.66 6.72
CA GLU A 768 26.10 5.28 6.71
C GLU A 768 25.00 4.24 6.39
N THR A 769 23.90 4.68 5.79
CA THR A 769 22.89 3.80 5.17
C THR A 769 22.80 4.13 3.68
N ASN A 770 22.65 3.10 2.85
CA ASN A 770 22.65 3.27 1.39
C ASN A 770 21.25 3.62 0.83
N SER A 771 20.19 3.27 1.56
CA SER A 771 18.81 3.29 1.02
C SER A 771 17.76 3.88 1.96
N LEU A 772 18.11 4.43 3.13
CA LEU A 772 17.13 5.01 4.07
C LEU A 772 17.14 6.52 4.00
N ARG A 773 16.01 7.12 3.58
CA ARG A 773 15.79 8.56 3.70
C ARG A 773 14.72 8.85 4.73
N VAL A 774 14.90 9.93 5.48
CA VAL A 774 13.86 10.52 6.33
C VAL A 774 13.45 11.84 5.69
N VAL A 775 12.17 11.99 5.40
CA VAL A 775 11.65 13.19 4.71
C VAL A 775 10.38 13.66 5.41
N ASP A 776 10.54 14.33 6.54
CA ASP A 776 9.46 14.93 7.33
C ASP A 776 9.97 16.01 8.32
N GLY A 777 9.16 16.35 9.33
CA GLY A 777 9.45 17.40 10.31
C GLY A 777 10.69 17.17 11.14
N SER A 778 11.15 15.92 11.26
CA SER A 778 12.35 15.60 12.03
C SER A 778 13.64 16.11 11.40
N THR A 779 13.58 16.51 10.12
CA THR A 779 14.76 16.75 9.28
C THR A 779 15.27 18.19 9.30
N PHE A 780 14.41 19.15 9.63
CA PHE A 780 14.75 20.57 9.57
C PHE A 780 15.02 21.17 10.95
N LYS A 781 15.98 22.11 10.99
CA LYS A 781 16.48 22.77 12.20
C LYS A 781 15.49 23.77 12.81
N ALA A 782 14.61 24.35 12.00
CA ALA A 782 13.66 25.35 12.45
C ALA A 782 12.32 25.17 11.71
N SER A 783 11.22 25.19 12.46
CA SER A 783 9.87 25.24 11.88
C SER A 783 9.56 26.65 11.36
N PRO A 784 8.79 26.79 10.26
CA PRO A 784 8.29 28.10 9.83
C PRO A 784 7.46 28.79 10.92
N GLY A 785 7.32 30.11 10.78
CA GLY A 785 6.49 30.96 11.65
C GLY A 785 4.98 30.73 11.52
N THR A 786 4.53 29.72 10.77
CA THR A 786 3.14 29.27 10.65
C THR A 786 3.10 27.74 10.70
N ASN A 787 1.94 27.12 10.52
CA ASN A 787 1.81 25.66 10.53
C ASN A 787 2.82 25.01 9.54
N PRO A 788 3.65 24.04 9.99
CA PRO A 788 4.71 23.46 9.15
C PRO A 788 4.20 22.61 7.98
N GLN A 789 2.90 22.33 7.90
CA GLN A 789 2.30 21.43 6.92
C GLN A 789 2.67 21.76 5.47
N ALA A 790 2.61 23.04 5.06
CA ALA A 790 3.02 23.45 3.72
C ALA A 790 4.51 23.22 3.45
N THR A 791 5.36 23.49 4.45
CA THR A 791 6.82 23.27 4.37
C THR A 791 7.13 21.78 4.24
N LEU A 792 6.44 20.92 5.00
CA LEU A 792 6.56 19.47 4.90
C LEU A 792 6.19 18.96 3.49
N MET A 793 5.09 19.45 2.93
CA MET A 793 4.69 19.10 1.56
C MET A 793 5.72 19.55 0.52
N MET A 794 6.28 20.75 0.66
CA MET A 794 7.31 21.27 -0.24
C MET A 794 8.59 20.46 -0.17
N ILE A 795 9.08 20.12 1.02
CA ILE A 795 10.25 19.27 1.22
C ILE A 795 10.02 17.89 0.58
N GLY A 796 8.86 17.27 0.85
CA GLY A 796 8.48 16.00 0.23
C GLY A 796 8.48 16.05 -1.30
N ARG A 797 7.95 17.14 -1.88
CA ARG A 797 7.99 17.39 -3.33
C ARG A 797 9.40 17.59 -3.85
N TYR A 798 10.19 18.45 -3.20
CA TYR A 798 11.55 18.79 -3.62
C TYR A 798 12.47 17.56 -3.61
N ILE A 799 12.48 16.81 -2.51
CA ILE A 799 13.28 15.58 -2.40
C ILE A 799 12.78 14.51 -3.36
N GLY A 800 11.47 14.38 -3.54
CA GLY A 800 10.93 13.52 -4.61
C GLY A 800 11.45 13.89 -6.00
N LEU A 801 11.51 15.18 -6.33
CA LEU A 801 12.07 15.67 -7.61
C LEU A 801 13.59 15.45 -7.70
N LYS A 802 14.34 15.68 -6.62
CA LYS A 802 15.78 15.48 -6.55
C LYS A 802 16.15 14.01 -6.73
N ILE A 803 15.46 13.10 -6.05
CA ILE A 803 15.59 11.64 -6.24
C ILE A 803 15.32 11.28 -7.71
N LEU A 804 14.29 11.85 -8.32
CA LEU A 804 13.98 11.63 -9.73
C LEU A 804 15.07 12.17 -10.67
N GLN A 805 15.76 13.25 -10.31
CA GLN A 805 16.87 13.84 -11.09
C GLN A 805 18.16 13.05 -10.91
N GLU A 806 18.54 12.66 -9.70
CA GLU A 806 19.68 11.78 -9.41
C GLU A 806 19.56 10.46 -10.19
N ARG A 807 18.37 9.84 -10.16
CA ARG A 807 18.05 8.62 -10.93
C ARG A 807 18.08 8.83 -12.45
N ARG A 808 18.00 10.08 -12.93
CA ARG A 808 18.18 10.41 -14.36
C ARG A 808 19.64 10.67 -14.71
N ALA A 809 20.43 11.23 -13.80
CA ALA A 809 21.85 11.57 -14.00
C ALA A 809 22.80 10.39 -13.78
N ALA A 810 22.37 9.36 -13.04
CA ALA A 810 23.08 8.09 -12.88
C ALA A 810 22.82 7.10 -14.05
N LYS A 811 22.20 7.57 -15.14
CA LYS A 811 22.09 6.89 -16.43
C LYS A 811 23.20 7.39 -17.34
#